data_AF-A0A409WJP7-F1
#
_entry.id   AF-A0A409WJP7-F1
#
_cell.length_a   1.000
_cell.length_b   1.000
_cell.length_c   1.000
_cell.angle_alpha   90.00
_cell.angle_beta   90.00
_cell.angle_gamma   90.00
#
_symmetry.space_group_name_H-M   'P 1'
#
loop_
_entity.id
_entity.type
_entity.pdbx_description
1 polymer ?
#
loop_
_entity_poly.entity_id
_entity_poly.type
_entity_poly.pdbx_seq_one_letter_code
_entity_poly.pdbx_strand_id
1 'polypeptide(L)'
;MRLINANTLEMETFPKEVPVYAILSHTWGDEEITFQEMIARNAQPVIELKEGFAKIRKTCEQAVLDGFSFVWIDTCCIDKTSSSELSEAINSMFKWYREAEVCYAYLVDVSASQNAFDFESQFRRCRWFTRGWTLQELLAPLSVVFYDKDWVEIGTKASLRGVITEVTNISKQVLLANHGGEVSIAERMLWAVNRETTRIEDIAYCLLGLFGINMPILYGEGENAFARLQKEIIATSDDHTIFAWLGPGQTAGLLAKSPADFANSLYLSRTVAENKRFPFNITNVGLSIELPLQPAGGDNPNEFRALLDCTWHNINTRACGIYLNKDDDGQYVRTRTNEIFLDDLDNRKNYKRELIYIKEPVPSRFDVSQWMRPRTNYQFLVKTIPNAQSDGFAATQFCKAQNWSQITSSGTTQHRLTLAGSGISGGILFESQSGQYERFVVMLGVHNYNIWCDIVTDIPQSATLETVASSYYEHDGTMLWENRDRLCKKLILYDKYVFVAARKGIQKFEYQFSVNITVSTAAPPNASAGGFGGLDLVIPRAYAAYRFHVVFDRRAWEVVALPSFESIAWQRQTDQSLTLGLKSSGVSGIVVLRDRVSNARLAVLLGVHNYRAWSDLVPNVDSQTGAAEEIRKSYYSGNRNQRLWDWDTDVQAPLTKDLSVRVVTTQPKENTFRSEITRNTSV
;
A
#
# COMPACT_ATOMS: atom_id res chain seq x y z
N MET A 1 -34.49 -11.00 21.18
CA MET A 1 -34.70 -11.54 19.82
C MET A 1 -36.01 -10.99 19.26
N ARG A 2 -36.08 -10.72 17.95
CA ARG A 2 -37.33 -10.35 17.27
C ARG A 2 -37.78 -11.49 16.36
N LEU A 3 -39.07 -11.76 16.34
CA LEU A 3 -39.69 -12.81 15.54
C LEU A 3 -40.90 -12.25 14.79
N ILE A 4 -41.25 -12.89 13.69
CA ILE A 4 -42.46 -12.62 12.93
C ILE A 4 -43.52 -13.60 13.39
N ASN A 5 -44.69 -13.11 13.76
CA ASN A 5 -45.86 -13.96 14.00
C ASN A 5 -46.35 -14.51 12.66
N ALA A 6 -46.29 -15.82 12.48
CA ALA A 6 -46.55 -16.46 11.19
C ALA A 6 -48.02 -16.31 10.73
N ASN A 7 -48.96 -16.09 11.66
CA ASN A 7 -50.38 -15.95 11.36
C ASN A 7 -50.76 -14.52 10.96
N THR A 8 -50.12 -13.51 11.56
CA THR A 8 -50.46 -12.09 11.36
C THR A 8 -49.44 -11.34 10.53
N LEU A 9 -48.26 -11.93 10.32
CA LEU A 9 -47.06 -11.30 9.77
C LEU A 9 -46.58 -10.09 10.59
N GLU A 10 -47.05 -9.89 11.82
CA GLU A 10 -46.59 -8.78 12.68
C GLU A 10 -45.29 -9.13 13.39
N MET A 11 -44.47 -8.11 13.69
CA MET A 11 -43.19 -8.30 14.37
C MET A 11 -43.34 -8.19 15.89
N GLU A 12 -42.79 -9.16 16.62
CA GLU A 12 -42.85 -9.25 18.07
C GLU A 12 -41.43 -9.34 18.67
N THR A 13 -41.24 -8.76 19.85
CA THR A 13 -39.93 -8.71 20.54
C THR A 13 -39.94 -9.54 21.82
N PHE A 14 -38.98 -10.46 21.91
CA PHE A 14 -38.81 -11.39 23.03
C PHE A 14 -37.44 -11.15 23.70
N PRO A 15 -37.39 -10.43 24.84
CA PRO A 15 -36.12 -10.09 25.50
C PRO A 15 -35.56 -11.22 26.38
N LYS A 16 -36.38 -12.20 26.79
CA LYS A 16 -35.96 -13.29 27.68
C LYS A 16 -36.49 -14.65 27.22
N GLU A 17 -37.80 -14.84 27.34
CA GLU A 17 -38.47 -16.10 26.99
C GLU A 17 -38.78 -16.06 25.49
N VAL A 18 -37.91 -16.70 24.70
CA VAL A 18 -38.10 -16.84 23.25
C VAL A 18 -39.01 -18.06 23.02
N PRO A 19 -40.17 -17.89 22.34
CA PRO A 19 -41.07 -19.00 22.03
C PRO A 19 -40.42 -19.95 21.02
N VAL A 20 -40.97 -21.14 20.83
CA VAL A 20 -40.58 -22.05 19.74
C VAL A 20 -40.79 -21.36 18.38
N TYR A 21 -39.86 -21.54 17.46
CA TYR A 21 -39.85 -20.85 16.18
C TYR A 21 -39.19 -21.68 15.07
N ALA A 22 -39.62 -21.41 13.84
CA ALA A 22 -38.91 -21.81 12.64
C ALA A 22 -37.93 -20.71 12.20
N ILE A 23 -36.91 -21.06 11.43
CA ILE A 23 -35.91 -20.10 10.94
C ILE A 23 -35.72 -20.22 9.43
N LEU A 24 -35.58 -19.10 8.72
CA LEU A 24 -35.28 -19.09 7.28
C LEU A 24 -33.78 -18.97 7.03
N SER A 25 -33.24 -19.90 6.27
CA SER A 25 -31.93 -19.80 5.64
C SER A 25 -32.09 -19.54 4.14
N HIS A 26 -31.42 -18.52 3.62
CA HIS A 26 -31.52 -18.20 2.20
C HIS A 26 -30.32 -17.37 1.72
N THR A 27 -30.12 -17.34 0.40
CA THR A 27 -29.20 -16.37 -0.22
C THR A 27 -29.96 -15.10 -0.59
N TRP A 28 -29.47 -13.94 -0.14
CA TRP A 28 -30.13 -12.65 -0.37
C TRP A 28 -30.24 -12.33 -1.88
N GLY A 29 -31.39 -11.81 -2.28
CA GLY A 29 -31.68 -11.20 -3.57
C GLY A 29 -31.69 -9.67 -3.52
N ASP A 30 -32.13 -9.03 -4.60
CA ASP A 30 -32.08 -7.57 -4.74
C ASP A 30 -33.17 -6.83 -3.95
N GLU A 31 -34.30 -7.49 -3.68
CA GLU A 31 -35.47 -6.89 -3.02
C GLU A 31 -35.76 -7.48 -1.63
N GLU A 32 -34.73 -7.84 -0.86
CA GLU A 32 -34.92 -8.30 0.52
C GLU A 32 -35.58 -7.22 1.39
N ILE A 33 -36.52 -7.65 2.24
CA ILE A 33 -37.20 -6.76 3.18
C ILE A 33 -36.30 -6.51 4.38
N THR A 34 -36.03 -5.23 4.64
CA THR A 34 -35.32 -4.78 5.83
C THR A 34 -36.24 -4.71 7.05
N PHE A 35 -35.67 -4.58 8.24
CA PHE A 35 -36.45 -4.34 9.47
C PHE A 35 -37.35 -3.11 9.34
N GLN A 36 -36.82 -1.98 8.83
CA GLN A 36 -37.56 -0.73 8.72
C GLN A 36 -38.76 -0.86 7.78
N GLU A 37 -38.58 -1.59 6.67
CA GLU A 37 -39.67 -1.86 5.73
C GLU A 37 -40.72 -2.79 6.33
N MET A 38 -40.29 -3.80 7.10
CA MET A 38 -41.22 -4.69 7.79
C MET A 38 -42.13 -3.91 8.77
N ILE A 39 -41.58 -2.93 9.49
CA ILE A 39 -42.36 -2.04 10.38
C ILE A 39 -43.23 -1.06 9.60
N ALA A 40 -42.77 -0.57 8.45
CA ALA A 40 -43.50 0.39 7.62
C ALA A 40 -44.57 -0.25 6.72
N ARG A 41 -44.64 -1.58 6.63
CA ARG A 41 -45.49 -2.33 5.69
C ARG A 41 -46.94 -1.85 5.65
N ASN A 42 -47.59 -1.72 6.81
CA ASN A 42 -49.00 -1.34 6.89
C ASN A 42 -49.24 0.11 6.40
N ALA A 43 -48.23 0.97 6.47
CA ALA A 43 -48.28 2.34 5.95
C ALA A 43 -47.84 2.45 4.47
N GLN A 44 -47.13 1.45 3.95
CA GLN A 44 -46.56 1.42 2.60
C GLN A 44 -46.84 0.09 1.90
N PRO A 45 -48.05 -0.09 1.33
CA PRO A 45 -48.47 -1.36 0.71
C PRO A 45 -47.57 -1.84 -0.44
N VAL A 46 -46.80 -0.95 -1.07
CA VAL A 46 -45.81 -1.30 -2.10
C VAL A 46 -44.73 -2.27 -1.61
N ILE A 47 -44.46 -2.29 -0.29
CA ILE A 47 -43.51 -3.21 0.33
C ILE A 47 -43.94 -4.66 0.13
N GLU A 48 -45.24 -4.94 0.16
CA GLU A 48 -45.77 -6.30 -0.01
C GLU A 48 -45.66 -6.82 -1.45
N LEU A 49 -45.42 -5.93 -2.41
CA LEU A 49 -45.23 -6.30 -3.82
C LEU A 49 -43.81 -6.79 -4.12
N LYS A 50 -42.85 -6.57 -3.22
CA LYS A 50 -41.45 -6.97 -3.38
C LYS A 50 -41.30 -8.48 -3.32
N GLU A 51 -40.37 -9.02 -4.10
CA GLU A 51 -40.08 -10.46 -4.09
C GLU A 51 -39.63 -10.97 -2.71
N GLY A 52 -38.85 -10.16 -1.99
CA GLY A 52 -38.43 -10.49 -0.62
C GLY A 52 -39.62 -10.66 0.34
N PHE A 53 -40.71 -9.91 0.15
CA PHE A 53 -41.90 -10.07 0.99
C PHE A 53 -42.67 -11.35 0.66
N ALA A 54 -42.75 -11.71 -0.63
CA ALA A 54 -43.35 -12.98 -1.04
C ALA A 54 -42.65 -14.18 -0.38
N LYS A 55 -41.32 -14.11 -0.23
CA LYS A 55 -40.52 -15.11 0.50
C LYS A 55 -40.86 -15.17 1.99
N ILE A 56 -40.97 -14.02 2.67
CA ILE A 56 -41.39 -13.96 4.08
C ILE A 56 -42.77 -14.60 4.26
N ARG A 57 -43.73 -14.24 3.40
CA ARG A 57 -45.09 -14.79 3.43
C ARG A 57 -45.08 -16.31 3.27
N LYS A 58 -44.35 -16.83 2.27
CA LYS A 58 -44.22 -18.28 2.04
C LYS A 58 -43.56 -19.00 3.21
N THR A 59 -42.56 -18.39 3.84
CA THR A 59 -41.93 -18.91 5.05
C THR A 59 -42.95 -19.03 6.19
N CYS A 60 -43.78 -18.01 6.38
CA CYS A 60 -44.82 -18.01 7.40
C CYS A 60 -45.94 -19.02 7.09
N GLU A 61 -46.36 -19.13 5.83
CA GLU A 61 -47.31 -20.16 5.37
C GLU A 61 -46.80 -21.57 5.70
N GLN A 62 -45.53 -21.86 5.38
CA GLN A 62 -44.91 -23.15 5.70
C GLN A 62 -44.80 -23.38 7.21
N ALA A 63 -44.40 -22.35 7.98
CA ALA A 63 -44.33 -22.42 9.43
C ALA A 63 -45.69 -22.76 10.06
N VAL A 64 -46.78 -22.12 9.61
CA VAL A 64 -48.13 -22.41 10.09
C VAL A 64 -48.55 -23.84 9.75
N LEU A 65 -48.23 -24.33 8.54
CA LEU A 65 -48.51 -25.72 8.15
C LEU A 65 -47.80 -26.73 9.05
N ASP A 66 -46.57 -26.42 9.47
CA ASP A 66 -45.78 -27.28 10.36
C ASP A 66 -46.09 -27.04 11.86
N GLY A 67 -47.02 -26.13 12.18
CA GLY A 67 -47.49 -25.87 13.54
C GLY A 67 -46.72 -24.82 14.33
N PHE A 68 -45.85 -24.03 13.70
CA PHE A 68 -45.09 -22.95 14.33
C PHE A 68 -45.83 -21.62 14.23
N SER A 69 -45.88 -20.89 15.35
CA SER A 69 -46.49 -19.55 15.42
C SER A 69 -45.51 -18.42 15.11
N PHE A 70 -44.20 -18.70 15.14
CA PHE A 70 -43.16 -17.69 15.00
C PHE A 70 -42.07 -18.12 14.03
N VAL A 71 -41.55 -17.14 13.29
CA VAL A 71 -40.46 -17.30 12.33
C VAL A 71 -39.38 -16.26 12.59
N TRP A 72 -38.11 -16.66 12.43
CA TRP A 72 -36.99 -15.73 12.37
C TRP A 72 -36.40 -15.64 10.96
N ILE A 73 -36.08 -14.43 10.52
CA ILE A 73 -35.46 -14.13 9.23
C ILE A 73 -34.45 -13.00 9.40
N ASP A 74 -33.18 -13.24 9.06
CA ASP A 74 -32.05 -12.33 9.28
C ASP A 74 -32.19 -10.96 8.60
N THR A 75 -32.88 -10.90 7.47
CA THR A 75 -33.05 -9.66 6.70
C THR A 75 -33.91 -8.61 7.40
N CYS A 76 -34.97 -9.04 8.09
CA CYS A 76 -35.94 -8.15 8.73
C CYS A 76 -36.01 -8.28 10.26
N CYS A 77 -35.55 -9.38 10.87
CA CYS A 77 -35.55 -9.56 12.33
C CYS A 77 -34.35 -8.90 13.02
N ILE A 78 -33.37 -8.39 12.26
CA ILE A 78 -32.21 -7.64 12.76
C ILE A 78 -32.29 -6.19 12.26
N ASP A 79 -32.13 -5.23 13.16
CA ASP A 79 -31.96 -3.83 12.77
C ASP A 79 -30.49 -3.57 12.42
N LYS A 80 -30.18 -3.73 11.12
CA LYS A 80 -28.85 -3.52 10.58
C LYS A 80 -28.39 -2.05 10.65
N THR A 81 -29.27 -1.11 11.01
CA THR A 81 -28.90 0.30 11.23
C THR A 81 -28.31 0.54 12.63
N SER A 82 -28.58 -0.37 13.57
CA SER A 82 -28.01 -0.39 14.92
C SER A 82 -26.74 -1.23 14.94
N SER A 83 -25.58 -0.59 15.07
CA SER A 83 -24.28 -1.29 15.10
C SER A 83 -24.14 -2.23 16.30
N SER A 84 -24.71 -1.86 17.46
CA SER A 84 -24.74 -2.72 18.64
C SER A 84 -25.59 -3.95 18.41
N GLU A 85 -26.79 -3.79 17.83
CA GLU A 85 -27.67 -4.92 17.55
C GLU A 85 -27.09 -5.84 16.46
N LEU A 86 -26.52 -5.27 15.40
CA LEU A 86 -25.85 -6.05 14.36
C LEU A 86 -24.69 -6.87 14.93
N SER A 87 -23.89 -6.28 15.82
CA SER A 87 -22.80 -6.98 16.50
C SER A 87 -23.30 -8.11 17.42
N GLU A 88 -24.36 -7.86 18.20
CA GLU A 88 -25.00 -8.88 19.03
C GLU A 88 -25.55 -10.03 18.17
N ALA A 89 -26.21 -9.69 17.06
CA ALA A 89 -26.81 -10.64 16.15
C ALA A 89 -25.78 -11.55 15.48
N ILE A 90 -24.67 -10.98 14.98
CA ILE A 90 -23.59 -11.77 14.37
C ILE A 90 -23.01 -12.77 15.36
N ASN A 91 -22.73 -12.35 16.60
CA ASN A 91 -22.20 -13.25 17.64
C ASN A 91 -23.26 -14.27 18.12
N SER A 92 -24.55 -14.00 17.93
CA SER A 92 -25.65 -14.88 18.37
C SER A 92 -26.21 -15.78 17.26
N MET A 93 -25.85 -15.56 16.00
CA MET A 93 -26.53 -16.17 14.86
C MET A 93 -26.50 -17.71 14.91
N PHE A 94 -25.35 -18.32 15.19
CA PHE A 94 -25.25 -19.77 15.35
C PHE A 94 -26.15 -20.30 16.47
N LYS A 95 -26.24 -19.57 17.60
CA LYS A 95 -27.12 -19.94 18.70
C LYS A 95 -28.59 -19.90 18.26
N TRP A 96 -29.01 -18.86 17.53
CA TRP A 96 -30.37 -18.74 17.01
C TRP A 96 -30.71 -19.86 16.01
N TYR A 97 -29.80 -20.19 15.10
CA TYR A 97 -30.01 -21.35 14.21
C TYR A 97 -30.07 -22.68 14.98
N ARG A 98 -29.26 -22.85 16.02
CA ARG A 98 -29.27 -24.05 16.87
C ARG A 98 -30.55 -24.21 17.68
N GLU A 99 -31.12 -23.11 18.15
CA GLU A 99 -32.32 -23.09 19.01
C GLU A 99 -33.63 -23.10 18.22
N ALA A 100 -33.59 -22.92 16.90
CA ALA A 100 -34.75 -23.09 16.05
C ALA A 100 -35.15 -24.57 15.94
N GLU A 101 -36.46 -24.85 15.93
CA GLU A 101 -36.99 -26.21 15.80
C GLU A 101 -36.80 -26.78 14.38
N VAL A 102 -36.91 -25.90 13.38
CA VAL A 102 -36.68 -26.23 11.97
C VAL A 102 -36.07 -25.05 11.23
N CYS A 103 -35.09 -25.34 10.38
CA CYS A 103 -34.53 -24.41 9.41
C CYS A 103 -35.07 -24.70 8.02
N TYR A 104 -35.76 -23.74 7.41
CA TYR A 104 -36.18 -23.80 6.03
C TYR A 104 -35.07 -23.21 5.15
N ALA A 105 -34.40 -24.04 4.35
CA ALA A 105 -33.38 -23.61 3.40
C ALA A 105 -34.04 -23.37 2.03
N TYR A 106 -34.27 -22.09 1.69
CA TYR A 106 -34.89 -21.69 0.43
C TYR A 106 -33.83 -21.48 -0.67
N LEU A 107 -33.92 -22.27 -1.73
CA LEU A 107 -32.96 -22.32 -2.83
C LEU A 107 -33.53 -21.68 -4.10
N VAL A 108 -33.33 -20.37 -4.24
CA VAL A 108 -33.89 -19.56 -5.34
C VAL A 108 -33.44 -19.98 -6.74
N ASP A 109 -32.29 -20.63 -6.86
CA ASP A 109 -31.65 -21.07 -8.11
C ASP A 109 -31.86 -22.55 -8.44
N VAL A 110 -32.73 -23.24 -7.69
CA VAL A 110 -33.06 -24.66 -7.87
C VAL A 110 -34.53 -24.82 -8.26
N SER A 111 -34.81 -25.74 -9.19
CA SER A 111 -36.16 -26.15 -9.57
C SER A 111 -36.39 -27.63 -9.22
N ALA A 112 -37.53 -27.97 -8.63
CA ALA A 112 -37.83 -29.30 -8.07
C ALA A 112 -37.95 -30.42 -9.11
N SER A 113 -37.99 -30.11 -10.40
CA SER A 113 -38.04 -31.13 -11.46
C SER A 113 -36.76 -31.95 -11.60
N GLN A 114 -35.68 -31.58 -10.90
CA GLN A 114 -34.40 -32.28 -10.93
C GLN A 114 -34.18 -33.13 -9.68
N ASN A 115 -33.69 -34.36 -9.89
CA ASN A 115 -33.29 -35.22 -8.80
C ASN A 115 -32.00 -34.69 -8.15
N ALA A 116 -32.04 -34.36 -6.86
CA ALA A 116 -30.88 -33.85 -6.12
C ALA A 116 -29.68 -34.80 -6.13
N PHE A 117 -29.90 -36.12 -6.29
CA PHE A 117 -28.84 -37.13 -6.34
C PHE A 117 -28.04 -37.12 -7.64
N ASP A 118 -28.58 -36.55 -8.73
CA ASP A 118 -27.89 -36.48 -10.02
C ASP A 118 -26.60 -35.66 -9.89
N PHE A 119 -25.53 -36.10 -10.56
CA PHE A 119 -24.20 -35.49 -10.46
C PHE A 119 -24.19 -34.01 -10.86
N GLU A 120 -24.98 -33.65 -11.86
CA GLU A 120 -25.08 -32.27 -12.38
C GLU A 120 -26.32 -31.53 -11.86
N SER A 121 -26.95 -32.00 -10.77
CA SER A 121 -28.17 -31.39 -10.25
C SER A 121 -27.96 -29.92 -9.86
N GLN A 122 -28.99 -29.09 -10.07
CA GLN A 122 -28.99 -27.70 -9.59
C GLN A 122 -28.76 -27.62 -8.08
N PHE A 123 -29.26 -28.59 -7.31
CA PHE A 123 -29.02 -28.67 -5.87
C PHE A 123 -27.53 -28.69 -5.53
N ARG A 124 -26.72 -29.52 -6.20
CA ARG A 124 -25.28 -29.61 -5.93
C ARG A 124 -24.50 -28.34 -6.27
N ARG A 125 -24.97 -27.58 -7.27
CA ARG A 125 -24.31 -26.39 -7.80
C ARG A 125 -24.93 -25.08 -7.30
N CYS A 126 -25.90 -25.14 -6.39
CA CYS A 126 -26.64 -23.96 -5.97
C CYS A 126 -25.73 -23.03 -5.15
N ARG A 127 -26.02 -21.73 -5.26
CA ARG A 127 -25.31 -20.66 -4.56
C ARG A 127 -25.37 -20.80 -3.04
N TRP A 128 -26.37 -21.52 -2.52
CA TRP A 128 -26.51 -21.73 -1.09
C TRP A 128 -25.30 -22.48 -0.49
N PHE A 129 -24.73 -23.47 -1.19
CA PHE A 129 -23.55 -24.19 -0.68
C PHE A 129 -22.25 -23.38 -0.71
N THR A 130 -22.19 -22.34 -1.55
CA THR A 130 -21.02 -21.46 -1.66
C THR A 130 -21.15 -20.18 -0.86
N ARG A 131 -22.28 -19.88 -0.21
CA ARG A 131 -22.42 -18.69 0.65
C ARG A 131 -21.72 -18.90 2.00
N GLY A 132 -20.97 -17.92 2.50
CA GLY A 132 -20.28 -18.00 3.80
C GLY A 132 -21.20 -18.34 4.99
N TRP A 133 -22.27 -17.56 5.17
CA TRP A 133 -23.17 -17.67 6.31
C TRP A 133 -23.93 -19.00 6.38
N THR A 134 -24.29 -19.60 5.24
CA THR A 134 -25.09 -20.84 5.20
C THR A 134 -24.38 -22.06 5.80
N LEU A 135 -23.07 -21.96 6.12
CA LEU A 135 -22.33 -23.04 6.79
C LEU A 135 -22.89 -23.31 8.17
N GLN A 136 -23.02 -22.26 8.97
CA GLN A 136 -23.62 -22.38 10.29
C GLN A 136 -25.12 -22.66 10.21
N GLU A 137 -25.80 -22.21 9.15
CA GLU A 137 -27.22 -22.48 8.92
C GLU A 137 -27.49 -23.94 8.55
N LEU A 138 -26.48 -24.64 7.99
CA LEU A 138 -26.50 -26.09 7.77
C LEU A 138 -26.23 -26.88 9.05
N LEU A 139 -25.20 -26.44 9.79
CA LEU A 139 -24.61 -27.21 10.89
C LEU A 139 -25.32 -26.99 12.23
N ALA A 140 -25.74 -25.76 12.54
CA ALA A 140 -26.28 -25.41 13.84
C ALA A 140 -27.68 -26.00 14.09
N PRO A 141 -28.66 -25.91 13.17
CA PRO A 141 -30.00 -26.45 13.40
C PRO A 141 -30.00 -27.97 13.44
N LEU A 142 -30.86 -28.56 14.27
CA LEU A 142 -31.06 -30.01 14.30
C LEU A 142 -31.76 -30.49 13.03
N SER A 143 -32.78 -29.75 12.57
CA SER A 143 -33.55 -30.06 11.37
C SER A 143 -33.36 -28.97 10.31
N VAL A 144 -33.05 -29.39 9.08
CA VAL A 144 -33.02 -28.50 7.91
C VAL A 144 -33.82 -29.16 6.79
N VAL A 145 -34.77 -28.42 6.24
CA VAL A 145 -35.60 -28.83 5.11
C VAL A 145 -35.29 -27.92 3.92
N PHE A 146 -34.94 -28.50 2.78
CA PHE A 146 -34.57 -27.77 1.57
C PHE A 146 -35.79 -27.61 0.68
N TYR A 147 -36.08 -26.36 0.30
CA TYR A 147 -37.14 -26.00 -0.63
C TYR A 147 -36.53 -25.39 -1.88
N ASP A 148 -37.11 -25.69 -3.03
CA ASP A 148 -36.75 -25.06 -4.30
C ASP A 148 -37.35 -23.64 -4.40
N LYS A 149 -37.14 -22.98 -5.55
CA LYS A 149 -37.68 -21.63 -5.81
C LYS A 149 -39.22 -21.54 -5.77
N ASP A 150 -39.92 -22.66 -5.99
CA ASP A 150 -41.38 -22.75 -6.04
C ASP A 150 -41.97 -23.24 -4.70
N TRP A 151 -41.14 -23.31 -3.64
CA TRP A 151 -41.49 -23.82 -2.31
C TRP A 151 -41.92 -25.30 -2.30
N VAL A 152 -41.38 -26.09 -3.22
CA VAL A 152 -41.52 -27.55 -3.23
C VAL A 152 -40.36 -28.17 -2.46
N GLU A 153 -40.67 -29.08 -1.54
CA GLU A 153 -39.67 -29.80 -0.76
C GLU A 153 -38.77 -30.66 -1.67
N ILE A 154 -37.47 -30.47 -1.57
CA ILE A 154 -36.44 -31.29 -2.23
C ILE A 154 -36.04 -32.46 -1.31
N GLY A 155 -35.96 -32.19 -0.01
CA GLY A 155 -35.63 -33.17 1.02
C GLY A 155 -35.03 -32.51 2.26
N THR A 156 -34.54 -33.33 3.19
CA THR A 156 -33.99 -32.88 4.46
C THR A 156 -32.48 -33.05 4.51
N LYS A 157 -31.81 -32.35 5.44
CA LYS A 157 -30.38 -32.61 5.75
C LYS A 157 -30.13 -34.10 6.01
N ALA A 158 -31.06 -34.79 6.66
CA ALA A 158 -30.92 -36.21 6.98
C ALA A 158 -31.06 -37.12 5.74
N SER A 159 -32.01 -36.84 4.84
CA SER A 159 -32.22 -37.63 3.61
C SER A 159 -31.17 -37.34 2.54
N LEU A 160 -30.69 -36.10 2.46
CA LEU A 160 -29.71 -35.63 1.48
C LEU A 160 -28.26 -35.67 1.97
N ARG A 161 -28.00 -36.19 3.18
CA ARG A 161 -26.66 -36.23 3.80
C ARG A 161 -25.54 -36.73 2.89
N GLY A 162 -25.82 -37.71 2.02
CA GLY A 162 -24.83 -38.24 1.07
C GLY A 162 -24.38 -37.19 0.07
N VAL A 163 -25.36 -36.53 -0.57
CA VAL A 163 -25.13 -35.43 -1.52
C VAL A 163 -24.46 -34.25 -0.82
N ILE A 164 -24.93 -33.88 0.38
CA ILE A 164 -24.36 -32.77 1.16
C ILE A 164 -22.90 -33.07 1.53
N THR A 165 -22.57 -34.29 1.96
CA THR A 165 -21.18 -34.69 2.24
C THR A 165 -20.30 -34.56 1.00
N GLU A 166 -20.77 -35.00 -0.16
CA GLU A 166 -20.01 -34.89 -1.42
C GLU A 166 -19.76 -33.42 -1.83
N VAL A 167 -20.72 -32.54 -1.60
CA VAL A 167 -20.61 -31.11 -1.97
C VAL A 167 -19.75 -30.32 -0.97
N THR A 168 -19.82 -30.66 0.33
CA THR A 168 -19.28 -29.81 1.40
C THR A 168 -18.06 -30.38 2.10
N ASN A 169 -17.72 -31.65 1.87
CA ASN A 169 -16.75 -32.44 2.65
C ASN A 169 -17.11 -32.62 4.14
N ILE A 170 -18.33 -32.24 4.55
CA ILE A 170 -18.79 -32.46 5.92
C ILE A 170 -19.24 -33.92 6.06
N SER A 171 -18.63 -34.65 6.98
CA SER A 171 -18.93 -36.07 7.18
C SER A 171 -20.41 -36.30 7.54
N LYS A 172 -20.93 -37.46 7.15
CA LYS A 172 -22.30 -37.87 7.50
C LYS A 172 -22.50 -37.91 9.02
N GLN A 173 -21.46 -38.26 9.79
CA GLN A 173 -21.54 -38.18 11.25
C GLN A 173 -21.75 -36.75 11.69
N VAL A 174 -20.96 -35.78 11.23
CA VAL A 174 -21.13 -34.38 11.64
C VAL A 174 -22.50 -33.81 11.24
N LEU A 175 -23.00 -34.14 10.05
CA LEU A 175 -24.32 -33.67 9.57
C LEU A 175 -25.49 -34.20 10.42
N LEU A 176 -25.34 -35.38 11.03
CA LEU A 176 -26.37 -36.07 11.80
C LEU A 176 -26.12 -36.08 13.32
N ALA A 177 -24.91 -35.77 13.76
CA ALA A 177 -24.52 -35.85 15.15
C ALA A 177 -25.06 -34.63 15.90
N ASN A 178 -25.93 -34.89 16.86
CA ASN A 178 -26.45 -33.87 17.78
C ASN A 178 -25.43 -33.45 18.86
N HIS A 179 -24.26 -34.08 18.90
CA HIS A 179 -23.17 -33.83 19.83
C HIS A 179 -21.86 -33.98 19.04
N GLY A 180 -21.17 -32.85 18.84
CA GLY A 180 -19.99 -32.77 17.97
C GLY A 180 -18.98 -33.87 18.27
N GLY A 181 -18.57 -34.59 17.22
CA GLY A 181 -17.37 -35.42 17.29
C GLY A 181 -16.13 -34.56 17.54
N GLU A 182 -15.00 -35.20 17.84
CA GLU A 182 -13.70 -34.53 17.91
C GLU A 182 -13.24 -34.09 16.50
N VAL A 183 -13.83 -33.00 16.00
CA VAL A 183 -13.49 -32.39 14.71
C VAL A 183 -12.36 -31.39 14.93
N SER A 184 -11.31 -31.50 14.14
CA SER A 184 -10.15 -30.61 14.23
C SER A 184 -10.48 -29.18 13.78
N ILE A 185 -9.66 -28.21 14.17
CA ILE A 185 -9.76 -26.84 13.64
C ILE A 185 -9.60 -26.85 12.11
N ALA A 186 -8.62 -27.59 11.59
CA ALA A 186 -8.35 -27.63 10.17
C ALA A 186 -9.52 -28.23 9.36
N GLU A 187 -10.20 -29.25 9.89
CA GLU A 187 -11.40 -29.81 9.27
C GLU A 187 -12.57 -28.81 9.29
N ARG A 188 -12.76 -28.08 10.39
CA ARG A 188 -13.77 -26.99 10.43
C ARG A 188 -13.46 -25.87 9.43
N MET A 189 -12.18 -25.50 9.27
CA MET A 189 -11.74 -24.53 8.26
C MET A 189 -11.94 -25.05 6.83
N LEU A 190 -11.72 -26.35 6.59
CA LEU A 190 -11.94 -27.00 5.29
C LEU A 190 -13.37 -26.80 4.79
N TRP A 191 -14.37 -26.85 5.66
CA TRP A 191 -15.78 -26.67 5.29
C TRP A 191 -16.12 -25.24 4.80
N ALA A 192 -15.20 -24.29 5.00
CA ALA A 192 -15.33 -22.91 4.57
C ALA A 192 -14.48 -22.58 3.31
N VAL A 193 -13.69 -23.52 2.78
CA VAL A 193 -12.77 -23.30 1.65
C VAL A 193 -13.47 -22.78 0.41
N ASN A 194 -14.61 -23.39 0.04
CA ASN A 194 -15.37 -23.02 -1.16
C ASN A 194 -16.46 -21.98 -0.90
N ARG A 195 -16.37 -21.26 0.24
CA ARG A 195 -17.38 -20.29 0.64
C ARG A 195 -16.95 -18.86 0.36
N GLU A 196 -17.92 -18.07 -0.08
CA GLU A 196 -17.77 -16.71 -0.53
C GLU A 196 -18.65 -15.76 0.29
N THR A 197 -18.11 -14.58 0.56
CA THR A 197 -18.79 -13.51 1.30
C THR A 197 -18.75 -12.20 0.53
N THR A 198 -19.77 -11.37 0.74
CA THR A 198 -19.86 -10.06 0.07
C THR A 198 -18.89 -9.05 0.67
N ARG A 199 -18.80 -9.03 2.01
CA ARG A 199 -17.76 -8.30 2.72
C ARG A 199 -16.63 -9.27 3.03
N ILE A 200 -15.40 -8.82 2.87
CA ILE A 200 -14.21 -9.67 3.09
C ILE A 200 -14.13 -10.13 4.55
N GLU A 201 -14.54 -9.29 5.50
CA GLU A 201 -14.51 -9.62 6.93
C GLU A 201 -15.51 -10.71 7.31
N ASP A 202 -16.62 -10.85 6.56
CA ASP A 202 -17.65 -11.83 6.85
C ASP A 202 -17.14 -13.27 6.74
N ILE A 203 -16.02 -13.52 6.03
CA ILE A 203 -15.40 -14.87 5.99
C ILE A 203 -14.94 -15.32 7.39
N ALA A 204 -14.60 -14.38 8.26
CA ALA A 204 -14.29 -14.64 9.66
C ALA A 204 -15.57 -14.69 10.49
N TYR A 205 -16.47 -13.71 10.30
CA TYR A 205 -17.66 -13.57 11.12
C TYR A 205 -18.66 -14.72 10.96
N CYS A 206 -18.76 -15.32 9.76
CA CYS A 206 -19.62 -16.48 9.55
C CYS A 206 -19.11 -17.77 10.22
N LEU A 207 -17.88 -17.76 10.76
CA LEU A 207 -17.26 -18.91 11.43
C LEU A 207 -17.27 -18.80 12.95
N LEU A 208 -17.67 -17.66 13.52
CA LEU A 208 -17.63 -17.42 14.97
C LEU A 208 -18.32 -18.52 15.77
N GLY A 209 -19.56 -18.83 15.41
CA GLY A 209 -20.33 -19.86 16.09
C GLY A 209 -19.79 -21.27 15.92
N LEU A 210 -19.22 -21.59 14.74
CA LEU A 210 -18.58 -22.88 14.47
C LEU A 210 -17.35 -23.12 15.37
N PHE A 211 -16.67 -22.04 15.76
CA PHE A 211 -15.53 -22.08 16.68
C PHE A 211 -15.89 -21.73 18.14
N GLY A 212 -17.13 -21.34 18.42
CA GLY A 212 -17.54 -20.89 19.76
C GLY A 212 -16.86 -19.60 20.20
N ILE A 213 -16.49 -18.73 19.25
CA ILE A 213 -15.79 -17.47 19.50
C ILE A 213 -16.78 -16.31 19.53
N ASN A 214 -16.56 -15.37 20.44
CA ASN A 214 -17.19 -14.06 20.43
C ASN A 214 -16.12 -12.98 20.29
N MET A 215 -16.29 -12.06 19.34
CA MET A 215 -15.33 -10.97 19.13
C MET A 215 -16.02 -9.72 18.54
N PRO A 216 -15.43 -8.52 18.70
CA PRO A 216 -15.98 -7.30 18.12
C PRO A 216 -16.11 -7.37 16.59
N ILE A 217 -17.22 -6.87 16.05
CA ILE A 217 -17.46 -6.79 14.60
C ILE A 217 -16.98 -5.44 14.07
N LEU A 218 -15.90 -5.45 13.30
CA LEU A 218 -15.22 -4.26 12.78
C LEU A 218 -15.20 -4.30 11.24
N TYR A 219 -16.21 -3.74 10.60
CA TYR A 219 -16.19 -3.59 9.13
C TYR A 219 -15.21 -2.51 8.70
N GLY A 220 -14.36 -2.83 7.72
CA GLY A 220 -13.28 -1.97 7.24
C GLY A 220 -11.88 -2.46 7.64
N GLU A 221 -11.77 -3.54 8.43
CA GLU A 221 -10.48 -4.11 8.82
C GLU A 221 -9.88 -5.07 7.79
N GLY A 222 -10.66 -5.47 6.77
CA GLY A 222 -10.17 -6.32 5.68
C GLY A 222 -9.82 -7.74 6.12
N GLU A 223 -8.73 -8.28 5.58
CA GLU A 223 -8.23 -9.63 5.90
C GLU A 223 -7.84 -9.81 7.38
N ASN A 224 -7.65 -8.71 8.13
CA ASN A 224 -7.33 -8.76 9.55
C ASN A 224 -8.42 -9.42 10.40
N ALA A 225 -9.68 -9.42 9.95
CA ALA A 225 -10.78 -10.10 10.62
C ALA A 225 -10.50 -11.61 10.77
N PHE A 226 -9.98 -12.26 9.71
CA PHE A 226 -9.65 -13.69 9.74
C PHE A 226 -8.41 -13.97 10.59
N ALA A 227 -7.43 -13.07 10.59
CA ALA A 227 -6.30 -13.16 11.50
C ALA A 227 -6.77 -13.09 12.96
N ARG A 228 -7.63 -12.12 13.31
CA ARG A 228 -8.22 -12.00 14.66
C ARG A 228 -9.00 -13.25 15.07
N LEU A 229 -9.84 -13.81 14.19
CA LEU A 229 -10.53 -15.07 14.46
C LEU A 229 -9.55 -16.17 14.87
N GLN A 230 -8.45 -16.35 14.13
CA GLN A 230 -7.44 -17.34 14.49
C GLN A 230 -6.78 -17.04 15.85
N LYS A 231 -6.55 -15.77 16.20
CA LYS A 231 -6.03 -15.39 17.52
C LYS A 231 -6.97 -15.80 18.65
N GLU A 232 -8.27 -15.59 18.48
CA GLU A 232 -9.28 -16.00 19.46
C GLU A 232 -9.40 -17.53 19.57
N ILE A 233 -9.29 -18.24 18.44
CA ILE A 233 -9.24 -19.71 18.43
C ILE A 233 -7.98 -20.21 19.17
N ILE A 234 -6.82 -19.62 18.89
CA ILE A 234 -5.55 -19.95 19.56
C ILE A 234 -5.63 -19.71 21.07
N ALA A 235 -6.32 -18.65 21.50
CA ALA A 235 -6.48 -18.33 22.92
C ALA A 235 -7.37 -19.33 23.68
N THR A 236 -8.19 -20.12 22.97
CA THR A 236 -9.21 -21.01 23.56
C THR A 236 -9.05 -22.49 23.22
N SER A 237 -8.11 -22.86 22.34
CA SER A 237 -7.90 -24.22 21.85
C SER A 237 -6.42 -24.60 21.84
N ASP A 238 -6.14 -25.87 22.16
CA ASP A 238 -4.80 -26.49 22.10
C ASP A 238 -4.59 -27.33 20.82
N ASP A 239 -5.48 -27.20 19.84
CA ASP A 239 -5.44 -27.98 18.61
C ASP A 239 -4.43 -27.41 17.59
N HIS A 240 -3.28 -28.07 17.43
CA HIS A 240 -2.21 -27.66 16.52
C HIS A 240 -2.58 -27.77 15.03
N THR A 241 -3.71 -28.36 14.66
CA THR A 241 -4.15 -28.40 13.25
C THR A 241 -4.39 -27.01 12.67
N ILE A 242 -4.63 -25.99 13.51
CA ILE A 242 -4.69 -24.58 13.08
C ILE A 242 -3.40 -24.10 12.40
N PHE A 243 -2.25 -24.72 12.68
CA PHE A 243 -0.96 -24.37 12.06
C PHE A 243 -0.63 -25.22 10.84
N ALA A 244 -1.44 -26.26 10.54
CA ALA A 244 -1.22 -27.22 9.47
C ALA A 244 -1.92 -26.81 8.16
N TRP A 245 -1.82 -25.53 7.79
CA TRP A 245 -2.29 -24.99 6.51
C TRP A 245 -1.18 -24.94 5.45
N LEU A 246 -1.54 -24.76 4.18
CA LEU A 246 -0.63 -24.61 3.04
C LEU A 246 -0.91 -23.31 2.30
N GLY A 247 0.12 -22.56 1.91
CA GLY A 247 -0.01 -21.29 1.22
C GLY A 247 1.07 -21.04 0.15
N PRO A 248 0.90 -20.02 -0.71
CA PRO A 248 1.79 -19.75 -1.84
C PRO A 248 3.13 -19.06 -1.47
N GLY A 249 3.46 -18.94 -0.18
CA GLY A 249 4.59 -18.18 0.32
C GLY A 249 5.87 -19.00 0.53
N GLN A 250 7.04 -18.35 0.43
CA GLN A 250 8.29 -18.98 0.88
C GLN A 250 8.50 -18.80 2.39
N THR A 251 8.08 -17.66 2.94
CA THR A 251 8.17 -17.32 4.35
C THR A 251 6.86 -16.69 4.84
N ALA A 252 6.41 -17.05 6.04
CA ALA A 252 5.21 -16.51 6.68
C ALA A 252 5.25 -16.65 8.21
N GLY A 253 4.23 -16.12 8.86
CA GLY A 253 3.91 -16.48 10.25
C GLY A 253 3.19 -17.83 10.33
N LEU A 254 2.57 -18.09 11.47
CA LEU A 254 1.74 -19.27 11.70
C LEU A 254 0.26 -19.05 11.44
N LEU A 255 -0.19 -17.81 11.25
CA LEU A 255 -1.58 -17.53 10.88
C LEU A 255 -1.80 -17.71 9.37
N ALA A 256 -2.82 -18.48 9.01
CA ALA A 256 -3.31 -18.59 7.65
C ALA A 256 -3.91 -17.25 7.18
N LYS A 257 -3.95 -17.02 5.86
CA LYS A 257 -4.58 -15.83 5.28
C LYS A 257 -6.07 -16.00 5.04
N SER A 258 -6.51 -17.22 4.77
CA SER A 258 -7.92 -17.52 4.52
C SER A 258 -8.24 -19.00 4.77
N PRO A 259 -9.52 -19.40 4.83
CA PRO A 259 -9.88 -20.81 4.86
C PRO A 259 -9.32 -21.63 3.70
N ALA A 260 -9.07 -21.02 2.54
CA ALA A 260 -8.52 -21.70 1.36
C ALA A 260 -7.15 -22.36 1.62
N ASP A 261 -6.37 -21.82 2.57
CA ASP A 261 -5.09 -22.41 2.96
C ASP A 261 -5.26 -23.79 3.65
N PHE A 262 -6.48 -24.14 4.07
CA PHE A 262 -6.83 -25.43 4.67
C PHE A 262 -7.42 -26.43 3.67
N ALA A 263 -7.42 -26.16 2.36
CA ALA A 263 -8.02 -27.03 1.34
C ALA A 263 -7.52 -28.49 1.36
N ASN A 264 -6.29 -28.72 1.82
CA ASN A 264 -5.68 -30.06 1.92
C ASN A 264 -5.80 -30.70 3.31
N SER A 265 -6.73 -30.24 4.15
CA SER A 265 -6.81 -30.68 5.56
C SER A 265 -7.72 -31.88 5.82
N LEU A 266 -8.26 -32.52 4.78
CA LEU A 266 -9.28 -33.57 4.92
C LEU A 266 -8.84 -34.74 5.82
N TYR A 267 -7.54 -35.07 5.80
CA TYR A 267 -6.98 -36.18 6.56
C TYR A 267 -6.24 -35.74 7.83
N LEU A 268 -6.32 -34.46 8.19
CA LEU A 268 -5.68 -33.91 9.39
C LEU A 268 -6.58 -34.13 10.61
N SER A 269 -6.02 -34.76 11.62
CA SER A 269 -6.68 -34.93 12.92
C SER A 269 -5.73 -34.60 14.06
N ARG A 270 -6.30 -34.35 15.22
CA ARG A 270 -5.54 -34.14 16.46
C ARG A 270 -4.85 -35.44 16.85
N THR A 271 -3.65 -35.36 17.41
CA THR A 271 -3.03 -36.55 18.04
C THR A 271 -3.82 -36.89 19.31
N VAL A 272 -4.40 -38.09 19.38
CA VAL A 272 -5.19 -38.57 20.54
C VAL A 272 -4.30 -38.97 21.73
N ALA A 273 -2.99 -39.09 21.51
CA ALA A 273 -2.05 -39.73 22.43
C ALA A 273 -0.96 -38.77 22.91
N GLU A 274 -1.23 -38.05 24.00
CA GLU A 274 -0.26 -37.71 25.06
C GLU A 274 -1.04 -37.01 26.20
N ASN A 275 -0.99 -37.55 27.43
CA ASN A 275 -1.67 -36.98 28.61
C ASN A 275 -1.16 -35.57 29.00
N LYS A 276 -0.16 -35.04 28.27
CA LYS A 276 0.51 -33.77 28.56
C LYS A 276 0.21 -32.79 27.43
N ARG A 277 -0.61 -31.78 27.73
CA ARG A 277 -0.93 -30.67 26.84
C ARG A 277 0.05 -29.53 27.07
N PHE A 278 0.57 -28.95 26.00
CA PHE A 278 1.50 -27.82 26.06
C PHE A 278 0.78 -26.56 25.55
N PRO A 279 0.63 -25.51 26.38
CA PRO A 279 -0.06 -24.31 25.96
C PRO A 279 0.78 -23.50 24.96
N PHE A 280 0.11 -22.80 24.06
CA PHE A 280 0.71 -21.80 23.18
C PHE A 280 -0.11 -20.51 23.22
N ASN A 281 0.56 -19.37 23.07
CA ASN A 281 -0.08 -18.06 23.15
C ASN A 281 0.64 -17.05 22.23
N ILE A 282 -0.12 -16.06 21.76
CA ILE A 282 0.44 -14.95 20.97
C ILE A 282 1.03 -13.90 21.90
N THR A 283 2.26 -13.48 21.63
CA THR A 283 2.99 -12.42 22.35
C THR A 283 3.33 -11.26 21.42
N ASN A 284 3.90 -10.18 21.95
CA ASN A 284 4.42 -9.08 21.13
C ASN A 284 5.68 -9.46 20.31
N VAL A 285 6.28 -10.62 20.55
CA VAL A 285 7.42 -11.16 19.79
C VAL A 285 6.95 -12.13 18.68
N GLY A 286 5.80 -12.76 18.86
CA GLY A 286 5.28 -13.80 17.98
C GLY A 286 4.51 -14.87 18.76
N LEU A 287 4.20 -16.00 18.12
CA LEU A 287 3.60 -17.15 18.80
C LEU A 287 4.66 -17.85 19.67
N SER A 288 4.40 -17.93 20.97
CA SER A 288 5.16 -18.73 21.93
C SER A 288 4.57 -20.14 21.98
N ILE A 289 5.34 -21.15 21.59
CA ILE A 289 4.89 -22.54 21.49
C ILE A 289 6.03 -23.52 21.78
N GLU A 290 5.72 -24.66 22.40
CA GLU A 290 6.69 -25.72 22.67
C GLU A 290 6.57 -26.85 21.63
N LEU A 291 7.53 -26.94 20.70
CA LEU A 291 7.48 -27.92 19.60
C LEU A 291 8.69 -28.88 19.62
N PRO A 292 8.53 -30.15 19.22
CA PRO A 292 9.64 -31.05 18.93
C PRO A 292 10.39 -30.58 17.68
N LEU A 293 11.68 -30.26 17.82
CA LEU A 293 12.54 -29.74 16.77
C LEU A 293 13.66 -30.71 16.40
N GLN A 294 14.00 -30.74 15.12
CA GLN A 294 15.18 -31.41 14.59
C GLN A 294 15.76 -30.59 13.43
N PRO A 295 17.09 -30.45 13.29
CA PRO A 295 17.69 -29.86 12.10
C PRO A 295 17.23 -30.57 10.82
N ALA A 296 16.88 -29.81 9.78
CA ALA A 296 16.30 -30.35 8.55
C ALA A 296 17.30 -31.17 7.70
N GLY A 297 18.60 -31.12 8.02
CA GLY A 297 19.66 -31.91 7.39
C GLY A 297 20.09 -31.46 5.99
N GLY A 298 19.61 -30.29 5.52
CA GLY A 298 20.02 -29.68 4.26
C GLY A 298 21.19 -28.71 4.41
N ASP A 299 21.50 -27.96 3.34
CA ASP A 299 22.61 -27.01 3.29
C ASP A 299 22.46 -25.81 4.25
N ASN A 300 21.22 -25.50 4.66
CA ASN A 300 20.94 -24.43 5.61
C ASN A 300 20.96 -24.95 7.06
N PRO A 301 21.98 -24.60 7.88
CA PRO A 301 22.08 -25.05 9.27
C PRO A 301 21.00 -24.44 10.18
N ASN A 302 20.34 -23.38 9.74
CA ASN A 302 19.29 -22.69 10.50
C ASN A 302 17.88 -23.22 10.18
N GLU A 303 17.74 -24.19 9.28
CA GLU A 303 16.45 -24.80 8.95
C GLU A 303 16.14 -25.99 9.87
N PHE A 304 14.95 -25.98 10.45
CA PHE A 304 14.44 -26.99 11.38
C PHE A 304 13.12 -27.57 10.88
N ARG A 305 12.94 -28.86 11.17
CA ARG A 305 11.65 -29.56 11.12
C ARG A 305 11.02 -29.47 12.50
N ALA A 306 9.83 -28.90 12.57
CA ALA A 306 9.05 -28.81 13.79
C ALA A 306 7.80 -29.67 13.69
N LEU A 307 7.66 -30.67 14.57
CA LEU A 307 6.44 -31.48 14.61
C LEU A 307 5.30 -30.72 15.28
N LEU A 308 4.11 -30.82 14.69
CA LEU A 308 2.87 -30.39 15.30
C LEU A 308 2.24 -31.58 16.02
N ASP A 309 1.46 -31.32 17.07
CA ASP A 309 0.73 -32.36 17.81
C ASP A 309 -0.54 -32.80 17.05
N CYS A 310 -0.40 -33.02 15.74
CA CYS A 310 -1.42 -33.52 14.83
C CYS A 310 -0.89 -34.63 13.90
N THR A 311 -1.81 -35.37 13.31
CA THR A 311 -1.53 -36.53 12.48
C THR A 311 -2.29 -36.49 11.17
N TRP A 312 -1.68 -37.07 10.15
CA TRP A 312 -2.29 -37.30 8.85
C TRP A 312 -2.76 -38.76 8.76
N HIS A 313 -4.06 -38.96 8.62
CA HIS A 313 -4.69 -40.29 8.54
C HIS A 313 -5.08 -40.61 7.10
N ASN A 314 -4.18 -41.27 6.36
CA ASN A 314 -4.49 -41.87 5.07
C ASN A 314 -4.38 -43.41 5.14
N ILE A 315 -3.47 -44.01 4.37
CA ILE A 315 -3.10 -45.44 4.43
C ILE A 315 -2.39 -45.74 5.76
N ASN A 316 -1.46 -44.86 6.18
CA ASN A 316 -0.72 -44.98 7.43
C ASN A 316 -0.84 -43.67 8.22
N THR A 317 -0.95 -43.76 9.56
CA THR A 317 -0.97 -42.56 10.40
C THR A 317 0.43 -42.00 10.53
N ARG A 318 0.62 -40.73 10.16
CA ARG A 318 1.92 -40.04 10.17
C ARG A 318 1.87 -38.79 11.03
N ALA A 319 2.98 -38.46 11.67
CA ALA A 319 3.13 -37.17 12.34
C ALA A 319 3.21 -36.06 11.29
N CYS A 320 2.56 -34.93 11.54
CA CYS A 320 2.66 -33.75 10.70
C CYS A 320 3.64 -32.74 11.28
N GLY A 321 4.32 -31.99 10.41
CA GLY A 321 5.16 -30.89 10.85
C GLY A 321 5.38 -29.82 9.81
N ILE A 322 5.95 -28.71 10.27
CA ILE A 322 6.24 -27.51 9.50
C ILE A 322 7.73 -27.21 9.49
N TYR A 323 8.18 -26.52 8.45
CA TYR A 323 9.56 -26.05 8.38
C TYR A 323 9.68 -24.66 9.01
N LEU A 324 10.71 -24.50 9.83
CA LEU A 324 11.04 -23.24 10.48
C LEU A 324 12.48 -22.88 10.15
N ASN A 325 12.76 -21.59 9.95
CA ASN A 325 14.12 -21.08 9.85
C ASN A 325 14.42 -20.19 11.05
N LYS A 326 15.56 -20.43 11.69
CA LYS A 326 16.02 -19.67 12.86
C LYS A 326 16.81 -18.44 12.39
N ASP A 327 16.48 -17.27 12.94
CA ASP A 327 17.21 -16.04 12.69
C ASP A 327 18.30 -15.77 13.73
N ASP A 328 19.06 -14.69 13.51
CA ASP A 328 20.19 -14.28 14.36
C ASP A 328 19.76 -13.91 15.79
N ASP A 329 18.49 -13.52 16.00
CA ASP A 329 17.92 -13.22 17.31
C ASP A 329 17.45 -14.50 18.04
N GLY A 330 17.61 -15.67 17.41
CA GLY A 330 17.16 -16.95 17.93
C GLY A 330 15.65 -17.20 17.82
N GLN A 331 14.94 -16.37 17.05
CA GLN A 331 13.52 -16.51 16.76
C GLN A 331 13.33 -17.30 15.46
N TYR A 332 12.12 -17.78 15.24
CA TYR A 332 11.80 -18.63 14.09
C TYR A 332 10.80 -17.96 13.16
N VAL A 333 10.88 -18.27 11.87
CA VAL A 333 9.88 -17.92 10.86
C VAL A 333 9.47 -19.19 10.14
N ARG A 334 8.18 -19.35 9.84
CA ARG A 334 7.72 -20.48 9.04
C ARG A 334 8.24 -20.33 7.61
N THR A 335 8.86 -21.39 7.10
CA THR A 335 9.33 -21.49 5.72
C THR A 335 8.59 -22.58 4.96
N ARG A 336 8.77 -22.62 3.64
CA ARG A 336 8.19 -23.64 2.75
C ARG A 336 6.68 -23.79 2.99
N THR A 337 5.95 -22.66 2.96
CA THR A 337 4.53 -22.68 3.39
C THR A 337 3.64 -23.46 2.42
N ASN A 338 4.16 -23.83 1.26
CA ASN A 338 3.55 -24.74 0.30
C ASN A 338 3.73 -26.23 0.62
N GLU A 339 4.41 -26.59 1.73
CA GLU A 339 4.62 -27.97 2.15
C GLU A 339 4.31 -28.18 3.65
N ILE A 340 3.76 -29.34 3.98
CA ILE A 340 3.74 -29.95 5.32
C ILE A 340 4.49 -31.25 5.19
N PHE A 341 5.47 -31.49 6.07
CA PHE A 341 6.20 -32.75 6.04
C PHE A 341 5.49 -33.80 6.88
N LEU A 342 5.65 -35.07 6.47
CA LEU A 342 5.10 -36.22 7.15
C LEU A 342 6.22 -37.12 7.65
N ASP A 343 6.22 -37.44 8.94
CA ASP A 343 7.21 -38.36 9.54
C ASP A 343 6.52 -39.57 10.19
N ASP A 344 7.27 -40.66 10.36
CA ASP A 344 6.77 -41.81 11.12
C ASP A 344 6.64 -41.45 12.59
N LEU A 345 5.57 -41.93 13.22
CA LEU A 345 5.29 -41.67 14.62
C LEU A 345 6.44 -42.11 15.54
N ASP A 346 7.13 -43.19 15.20
CA ASP A 346 8.27 -43.72 15.96
C ASP A 346 9.49 -42.79 15.96
N ASN A 347 9.60 -41.89 14.98
CA ASN A 347 10.69 -40.94 14.89
C ASN A 347 10.53 -39.75 15.84
N ARG A 348 9.35 -39.55 16.46
CA ARG A 348 9.10 -38.47 17.44
C ARG A 348 10.14 -38.43 18.57
N LYS A 349 10.66 -39.59 18.99
CA LYS A 349 11.71 -39.71 20.02
C LYS A 349 13.06 -39.08 19.63
N ASN A 350 13.29 -38.84 18.34
CA ASN A 350 14.50 -38.22 17.82
C ASN A 350 14.44 -36.69 17.85
N TYR A 351 13.26 -36.13 18.09
CA TYR A 351 13.05 -34.69 18.18
C TYR A 351 13.25 -34.21 19.61
N LYS A 352 13.87 -33.04 19.77
CA LYS A 352 14.01 -32.39 21.07
C LYS A 352 12.95 -31.30 21.18
N ARG A 353 12.10 -31.39 22.20
CA ARG A 353 11.06 -30.40 22.45
C ARG A 353 11.67 -29.14 23.09
N GLU A 354 11.38 -27.98 22.50
CA GLU A 354 11.92 -26.68 22.94
C GLU A 354 10.83 -25.61 22.88
N LEU A 355 10.86 -24.68 23.85
CA LEU A 355 10.04 -23.48 23.80
C LEU A 355 10.64 -22.51 22.78
N ILE A 356 9.83 -22.11 21.80
CA ILE A 356 10.26 -21.23 20.72
C ILE A 356 9.27 -20.09 20.49
N TYR A 357 9.78 -19.04 19.84
CA TYR A 357 8.98 -17.91 19.37
C TYR A 357 9.00 -17.89 17.85
N ILE A 358 7.82 -18.01 17.26
CA ILE A 358 7.65 -17.93 15.80
C ILE A 358 7.08 -16.55 15.46
N LYS A 359 7.85 -15.76 14.72
CA LYS A 359 7.50 -14.42 14.28
C LYS A 359 6.26 -14.49 13.40
N GLU A 360 5.22 -13.76 13.79
CA GLU A 360 4.23 -13.32 12.82
C GLU A 360 4.84 -12.16 12.02
N PRO A 361 4.58 -12.03 10.70
CA PRO A 361 5.05 -10.90 9.92
C PRO A 361 4.56 -9.61 10.60
N VAL A 362 5.49 -8.94 11.28
CA VAL A 362 5.17 -7.83 12.15
C VAL A 362 4.85 -6.62 11.27
N PRO A 363 3.77 -5.87 11.53
CA PRO A 363 3.53 -4.55 10.93
C PRO A 363 4.56 -3.47 11.37
N SER A 364 5.66 -3.84 12.05
CA SER A 364 6.59 -2.89 12.66
C SER A 364 7.41 -2.12 11.62
N ARG A 365 7.51 -2.63 10.38
CA ARG A 365 7.87 -1.79 9.25
C ARG A 365 6.64 -0.95 8.91
N PHE A 366 6.79 0.38 9.02
CA PHE A 366 5.87 1.34 8.44
C PHE A 366 5.89 1.18 6.90
N ASP A 367 5.13 0.19 6.43
CA ASP A 367 5.02 -0.17 5.03
C ASP A 367 3.75 0.46 4.44
N VAL A 368 3.94 1.57 3.74
CA VAL A 368 2.86 2.29 3.05
C VAL A 368 2.61 1.77 1.64
N SER A 369 3.30 0.70 1.20
CA SER A 369 3.11 0.12 -0.14
C SER A 369 1.66 -0.30 -0.39
N GLN A 370 0.97 -0.80 0.64
CA GLN A 370 -0.45 -1.14 0.57
C GLN A 370 -1.38 0.09 0.51
N TRP A 371 -0.90 1.27 0.91
CA TRP A 371 -1.65 2.53 0.77
C TRP A 371 -1.50 3.12 -0.63
N MET A 372 -0.41 2.77 -1.33
CA MET A 372 -0.25 3.14 -2.72
C MET A 372 -1.31 2.41 -3.53
N ARG A 373 -2.02 3.15 -4.39
CA ARG A 373 -2.97 2.57 -5.35
C ARG A 373 -2.32 2.57 -6.73
N PRO A 374 -1.47 1.57 -7.05
CA PRO A 374 -0.85 1.47 -8.36
C PRO A 374 -1.93 1.42 -9.44
N ARG A 375 -1.75 2.22 -10.49
CA ARG A 375 -2.65 2.23 -11.64
C ARG A 375 -1.88 1.93 -12.90
N THR A 376 -2.54 1.24 -13.79
CA THR A 376 -1.98 0.80 -15.06
C THR A 376 -2.18 1.82 -16.19
N ASN A 377 -2.84 2.96 -15.93
CA ASN A 377 -3.04 4.05 -16.89
C ASN A 377 -3.32 5.39 -16.19
N TYR A 378 -2.41 6.35 -16.31
CA TYR A 378 -2.58 7.73 -15.85
C TYR A 378 -2.85 8.63 -17.05
N GLN A 379 -3.98 9.35 -17.05
CA GLN A 379 -4.36 10.24 -18.15
C GLN A 379 -4.36 11.70 -17.68
N PHE A 380 -3.55 12.56 -18.29
CA PHE A 380 -3.55 14.00 -18.05
C PHE A 380 -4.26 14.71 -19.21
N LEU A 381 -5.34 15.42 -18.92
CA LEU A 381 -6.13 16.18 -19.88
C LEU A 381 -5.81 17.68 -19.74
N VAL A 382 -5.03 18.20 -20.68
CA VAL A 382 -4.64 19.60 -20.77
C VAL A 382 -5.77 20.40 -21.42
N LYS A 383 -6.46 21.23 -20.62
CA LYS A 383 -7.67 21.97 -21.02
C LYS A 383 -7.39 23.38 -21.53
N THR A 384 -6.37 24.02 -21.00
CA THR A 384 -5.98 25.38 -21.38
C THR A 384 -4.51 25.37 -21.71
N ILE A 385 -4.19 25.92 -22.87
CA ILE A 385 -2.84 26.03 -23.42
C ILE A 385 -2.67 27.49 -23.84
N PRO A 386 -1.55 28.14 -23.49
CA PRO A 386 -1.21 29.46 -24.00
C PRO A 386 -1.35 29.53 -25.53
N ASN A 387 -2.05 30.56 -26.02
CA ASN A 387 -2.27 30.77 -27.44
C ASN A 387 -1.46 31.97 -27.95
N ALA A 388 -0.92 31.85 -29.16
CA ALA A 388 -0.10 32.85 -29.82
C ALA A 388 -0.74 34.24 -29.86
N GLN A 389 -2.07 34.30 -30.04
CA GLN A 389 -2.80 35.57 -30.18
C GLN A 389 -3.00 36.31 -28.85
N SER A 390 -3.35 35.61 -27.77
CA SER A 390 -3.70 36.21 -26.47
C SER A 390 -2.51 36.26 -25.51
N ASP A 391 -1.67 35.22 -25.53
CA ASP A 391 -0.69 34.97 -24.47
C ASP A 391 0.75 35.17 -24.96
N GLY A 392 0.97 35.21 -26.28
CA GLY A 392 2.28 35.44 -26.91
C GLY A 392 3.18 34.20 -26.98
N PHE A 393 2.64 33.02 -26.64
CA PHE A 393 3.33 31.74 -26.68
C PHE A 393 2.45 30.69 -27.38
N ALA A 394 3.07 29.76 -28.09
CA ALA A 394 2.39 28.62 -28.69
C ALA A 394 3.05 27.32 -28.25
N ALA A 395 2.25 26.26 -28.05
CA ALA A 395 2.77 24.91 -27.89
C ALA A 395 3.34 24.43 -29.24
N THR A 396 4.63 24.12 -29.31
CA THR A 396 5.31 23.76 -30.57
C THR A 396 5.76 22.32 -30.63
N GLN A 397 6.06 21.68 -29.50
CA GLN A 397 6.53 20.29 -29.44
C GLN A 397 5.97 19.53 -28.23
N PHE A 398 5.87 18.21 -28.36
CA PHE A 398 5.43 17.27 -27.33
C PHE A 398 6.42 16.11 -27.23
N CYS A 399 7.02 15.87 -26.06
CA CYS A 399 7.95 14.72 -25.95
C CYS A 399 7.17 13.43 -25.77
N LYS A 400 7.77 12.34 -26.29
CA LYS A 400 7.12 11.02 -26.38
C LYS A 400 5.74 11.17 -27.02
N ALA A 401 5.70 11.77 -28.23
CA ALA A 401 4.47 12.11 -28.94
C ALA A 401 3.47 10.94 -29.06
N GLN A 402 3.93 9.69 -29.06
CA GLN A 402 3.10 8.49 -29.03
C GLN A 402 2.18 8.39 -27.80
N ASN A 403 2.53 9.06 -26.70
CA ASN A 403 1.73 9.12 -25.48
C ASN A 403 0.71 10.27 -25.50
N TRP A 404 0.75 11.14 -26.51
CA TRP A 404 -0.13 12.30 -26.65
C TRP A 404 -1.19 12.06 -27.72
N SER A 405 -2.44 12.45 -27.42
CA SER A 405 -3.54 12.45 -28.38
C SER A 405 -4.31 13.76 -28.29
N GLN A 406 -4.79 14.25 -29.43
CA GLN A 406 -5.62 15.46 -29.49
C GLN A 406 -7.10 15.07 -29.45
N ILE A 407 -7.89 15.81 -28.67
CA ILE A 407 -9.33 15.59 -28.51
C ILE A 407 -10.02 16.90 -28.82
N THR A 408 -10.82 16.92 -29.88
CA THR A 408 -11.63 18.08 -30.24
C THR A 408 -13.07 17.81 -29.83
N SER A 409 -13.61 18.58 -28.88
CA SER A 409 -15.02 18.52 -28.51
C SER A 409 -15.60 19.92 -28.43
N SER A 410 -16.75 20.14 -29.09
CA SER A 410 -17.50 21.41 -29.02
C SER A 410 -16.65 22.65 -29.33
N GLY A 411 -15.78 22.57 -30.35
CA GLY A 411 -14.92 23.68 -30.79
C GLY A 411 -13.70 23.97 -29.90
N THR A 412 -13.48 23.20 -28.81
CA THR A 412 -12.28 23.31 -27.98
C THR A 412 -11.35 22.13 -28.22
N THR A 413 -10.09 22.42 -28.55
CA THR A 413 -9.03 21.42 -28.69
C THR A 413 -8.37 21.18 -27.33
N GLN A 414 -8.33 19.93 -26.89
CA GLN A 414 -7.63 19.49 -25.68
C GLN A 414 -6.53 18.49 -26.03
N HIS A 415 -5.49 18.43 -25.20
CA HIS A 415 -4.40 17.45 -25.36
C HIS A 415 -4.43 16.46 -24.21
N ARG A 416 -4.40 15.16 -24.52
CA ARG A 416 -4.36 14.08 -23.54
C ARG A 416 -3.00 13.40 -23.56
N LEU A 417 -2.33 13.34 -22.42
CA LEU A 417 -1.14 12.53 -22.17
C LEU A 417 -1.53 11.25 -21.42
N THR A 418 -1.12 10.08 -21.93
CA THR A 418 -1.37 8.77 -21.29
C THR A 418 -0.04 8.13 -20.86
N LEU A 419 0.08 7.77 -19.58
CA LEU A 419 1.27 7.13 -19.01
C LEU A 419 0.90 5.76 -18.43
N ALA A 420 1.64 4.72 -18.82
CA ALA A 420 1.37 3.32 -18.47
C ALA A 420 1.66 2.96 -17.00
N GLY A 421 2.28 3.86 -16.22
CA GLY A 421 2.64 3.59 -14.84
C GLY A 421 3.52 4.67 -14.22
N SER A 422 4.07 4.37 -13.04
CA SER A 422 5.03 5.23 -12.37
C SER A 422 6.42 5.16 -13.02
N GLY A 423 7.23 6.20 -12.86
CA GLY A 423 8.55 6.31 -13.49
C GLY A 423 8.51 6.88 -14.92
N ILE A 424 7.37 7.43 -15.34
CA ILE A 424 7.17 7.96 -16.69
C ILE A 424 6.71 9.42 -16.61
N SER A 425 7.11 10.22 -17.59
CA SER A 425 6.71 11.62 -17.80
C SER A 425 6.49 11.92 -19.28
N GLY A 426 5.76 12.99 -19.53
CA GLY A 426 5.64 13.70 -20.80
C GLY A 426 5.73 15.21 -20.57
N GLY A 427 5.89 15.97 -21.64
CA GLY A 427 6.09 17.41 -21.55
C GLY A 427 5.72 18.13 -22.84
N ILE A 428 5.48 19.42 -22.71
CA ILE A 428 5.06 20.33 -23.80
C ILE A 428 6.05 21.50 -23.85
N LEU A 429 6.63 21.76 -25.02
CA LEU A 429 7.45 22.95 -25.27
C LEU A 429 6.59 24.12 -25.74
N PHE A 430 6.84 25.29 -25.16
CA PHE A 430 6.21 26.54 -25.52
C PHE A 430 7.23 27.56 -26.00
N GLU A 431 6.99 28.15 -27.17
CA GLU A 431 7.90 29.13 -27.79
C GLU A 431 7.20 30.47 -28.02
N SER A 432 7.92 31.55 -27.72
CA SER A 432 7.45 32.91 -27.92
C SER A 432 7.29 33.24 -29.41
N GLN A 433 6.22 33.96 -29.76
CA GLN A 433 5.90 34.35 -31.14
C GLN A 433 6.30 35.80 -31.47
N SER A 434 6.76 36.58 -30.49
CA SER A 434 7.11 38.01 -30.65
C SER A 434 8.57 38.28 -31.04
N GLY A 435 9.28 37.27 -31.57
CA GLY A 435 10.65 37.42 -32.09
C GLY A 435 11.76 37.48 -31.03
N GLN A 436 11.45 37.51 -29.73
CA GLN A 436 12.42 37.23 -28.68
C GLN A 436 12.44 35.73 -28.37
N TYR A 437 13.62 35.12 -28.33
CA TYR A 437 13.81 33.67 -28.18
C TYR A 437 13.63 33.17 -26.73
N GLU A 438 12.51 33.49 -26.08
CA GLU A 438 12.14 32.83 -24.82
C GLU A 438 11.29 31.58 -25.07
N ARG A 439 11.60 30.52 -24.32
CA ARG A 439 10.85 29.26 -24.33
C ARG A 439 10.79 28.66 -22.94
N PHE A 440 9.74 27.89 -22.69
CA PHE A 440 9.59 27.14 -21.45
C PHE A 440 8.96 25.77 -21.73
N VAL A 441 9.17 24.83 -20.81
CA VAL A 441 8.60 23.48 -20.89
C VAL A 441 7.71 23.25 -19.70
N VAL A 442 6.54 22.65 -19.91
CA VAL A 442 5.72 22.11 -18.83
C VAL A 442 5.88 20.60 -18.83
N MET A 443 6.35 20.05 -17.71
CA MET A 443 6.52 18.62 -17.47
C MET A 443 5.37 18.08 -16.65
N LEU A 444 4.88 16.89 -16.99
CA LEU A 444 3.85 16.15 -16.29
C LEU A 444 4.31 14.70 -16.14
N GLY A 445 4.21 14.13 -14.95
CA GLY A 445 4.63 12.75 -14.74
C GLY A 445 4.02 12.08 -13.53
N VAL A 446 4.43 10.82 -13.34
CA VAL A 446 3.98 9.98 -12.23
C VAL A 446 5.19 9.35 -11.55
N HIS A 447 5.39 9.60 -10.27
CA HIS A 447 6.44 9.00 -9.47
C HIS A 447 5.86 8.50 -8.13
N ASN A 448 6.25 7.29 -7.70
CA ASN A 448 5.65 6.59 -6.55
C ASN A 448 4.11 6.62 -6.57
N TYR A 449 3.51 6.45 -7.75
CA TYR A 449 2.06 6.50 -8.01
C TYR A 449 1.36 7.84 -7.74
N ASN A 450 2.11 8.88 -7.37
CA ASN A 450 1.66 10.26 -7.27
C ASN A 450 1.95 11.02 -8.57
N ILE A 451 1.10 11.99 -8.90
CA ILE A 451 1.35 12.88 -10.03
C ILE A 451 2.28 14.02 -9.62
N TRP A 452 3.00 14.55 -10.59
CA TRP A 452 3.79 15.76 -10.41
C TRP A 452 3.77 16.59 -11.70
N CYS A 453 3.97 17.89 -11.55
CA CYS A 453 4.19 18.83 -12.62
C CYS A 453 5.37 19.76 -12.30
N ASP A 454 6.08 20.17 -13.34
CA ASP A 454 7.10 21.22 -13.24
C ASP A 454 7.01 22.17 -14.44
N ILE A 455 7.54 23.38 -14.26
CA ILE A 455 7.74 24.38 -15.30
C ILE A 455 9.23 24.58 -15.39
N VAL A 456 9.77 24.49 -16.59
CA VAL A 456 11.18 24.68 -16.84
C VAL A 456 11.34 25.94 -17.67
N THR A 457 11.97 26.96 -17.11
CA THR A 457 12.28 28.22 -17.80
C THR A 457 13.78 28.27 -18.16
N ASP A 458 14.23 29.32 -18.86
CA ASP A 458 15.64 29.52 -19.24
C ASP A 458 16.29 28.33 -19.95
N ILE A 459 15.58 27.73 -20.90
CA ILE A 459 16.07 26.53 -21.59
C ILE A 459 17.00 26.97 -22.74
N PRO A 460 18.25 26.47 -22.85
CA PRO A 460 19.16 26.96 -23.89
C PRO A 460 18.64 26.54 -25.25
N GLN A 461 18.91 27.33 -26.28
CA GLN A 461 18.50 26.97 -27.64
C GLN A 461 19.03 25.60 -28.11
N SER A 462 20.17 25.16 -27.57
CA SER A 462 20.77 23.85 -27.87
C SER A 462 20.09 22.66 -27.19
N ALA A 463 19.26 22.85 -26.16
CA ALA A 463 18.57 21.73 -25.51
C ALA A 463 17.35 21.30 -26.35
N THR A 464 17.06 20.01 -26.40
CA THR A 464 15.80 19.51 -26.97
C THR A 464 14.81 19.19 -25.86
N LEU A 465 13.52 19.10 -26.20
CA LEU A 465 12.47 18.72 -25.24
C LEU A 465 12.73 17.32 -24.68
N GLU A 466 13.30 16.42 -25.48
CA GLU A 466 13.72 15.08 -25.08
C GLU A 466 14.81 15.13 -24.01
N THR A 467 15.85 15.97 -24.18
CA THR A 467 16.91 16.14 -23.17
C THR A 467 16.36 16.66 -21.85
N VAL A 468 15.39 17.58 -21.90
CA VAL A 468 14.69 18.09 -20.71
C VAL A 468 13.86 17.01 -20.03
N ALA A 469 13.20 16.15 -20.80
CA ALA A 469 12.33 15.11 -20.27
C ALA A 469 13.10 13.92 -19.68
N SER A 470 14.20 13.51 -20.32
CA SER A 470 15.06 12.41 -19.89
C SER A 470 15.78 12.69 -18.57
N SER A 471 16.13 13.96 -18.29
CA SER A 471 16.87 14.32 -17.07
C SER A 471 16.10 14.06 -15.77
N TYR A 472 14.78 13.89 -15.80
CA TYR A 472 13.97 13.66 -14.59
C TYR A 472 14.13 12.27 -13.99
N TYR A 473 14.42 11.24 -14.79
CA TYR A 473 14.52 9.85 -14.32
C TYR A 473 15.92 9.24 -14.48
N GLU A 474 16.87 9.99 -15.04
CA GLU A 474 18.25 9.53 -15.24
C GLU A 474 19.17 9.88 -14.05
N HIS A 475 18.85 10.88 -13.21
CA HIS A 475 19.67 11.34 -12.07
C HIS A 475 18.80 11.54 -10.82
N ASP A 476 19.38 11.45 -9.60
CA ASP A 476 18.74 11.52 -8.27
C ASP A 476 17.63 12.59 -8.16
N GLY A 477 16.42 12.24 -8.61
CA GLY A 477 15.37 13.16 -9.01
C GLY A 477 14.61 13.75 -7.85
N THR A 478 15.25 14.60 -7.04
CA THR A 478 14.65 15.29 -5.87
C THR A 478 13.30 15.95 -6.18
N MET A 479 13.13 16.52 -7.38
CA MET A 479 11.87 17.15 -7.83
C MET A 479 10.70 16.16 -7.98
N LEU A 480 10.96 14.88 -8.29
CA LEU A 480 9.93 13.85 -8.37
C LEU A 480 9.32 13.52 -7.00
N TRP A 481 10.12 13.68 -5.94
CA TRP A 481 9.71 13.37 -4.57
C TRP A 481 8.80 14.43 -3.97
N GLU A 482 8.84 15.66 -4.49
CA GLU A 482 8.01 16.77 -4.02
C GLU A 482 6.56 16.68 -4.47
N ASN A 483 6.24 15.87 -5.50
CA ASN A 483 4.88 15.61 -5.97
C ASN A 483 4.03 16.87 -6.19
N ARG A 484 4.65 17.94 -6.71
CA ARG A 484 3.96 19.23 -6.92
C ARG A 484 2.83 19.07 -7.93
N ASP A 485 1.61 19.41 -7.54
CA ASP A 485 0.44 19.43 -8.43
C ASP A 485 0.17 20.83 -9.02
N ARG A 486 0.84 21.85 -8.51
CA ARG A 486 0.74 23.24 -8.96
C ARG A 486 2.09 23.92 -8.92
N LEU A 487 2.36 24.75 -9.92
CA LEU A 487 3.57 25.56 -9.94
C LEU A 487 3.34 26.88 -10.68
N CYS A 488 4.07 27.91 -10.24
CA CYS A 488 4.17 29.19 -10.91
C CYS A 488 5.66 29.52 -11.08
N LYS A 489 6.09 29.91 -12.29
CA LYS A 489 7.44 30.43 -12.53
C LYS A 489 7.38 31.70 -13.37
N LYS A 490 8.24 32.67 -13.02
CA LYS A 490 8.41 33.90 -13.80
C LYS A 490 9.26 33.60 -15.04
N LEU A 491 8.85 34.17 -16.18
CA LEU A 491 9.66 34.19 -17.39
C LEU A 491 10.78 35.25 -17.25
N ILE A 492 11.91 35.01 -17.91
CA ILE A 492 13.13 35.82 -17.80
C ILE A 492 13.05 37.05 -18.69
N LEU A 493 12.62 36.88 -19.94
CA LEU A 493 12.61 37.97 -20.92
C LEU A 493 11.27 38.71 -20.90
N TYR A 494 10.18 38.02 -20.57
CA TYR A 494 8.86 38.62 -20.39
C TYR A 494 8.51 38.81 -18.91
N ASP A 495 7.93 39.96 -18.57
CA ASP A 495 7.31 40.19 -17.24
C ASP A 495 5.96 39.44 -17.13
N LYS A 496 6.01 38.13 -17.33
CA LYS A 496 4.88 37.21 -17.33
C LYS A 496 5.21 36.00 -16.46
N TYR A 497 4.17 35.37 -15.93
CA TYR A 497 4.23 34.15 -15.13
C TYR A 497 3.58 33.02 -15.90
N VAL A 498 4.22 31.85 -15.89
CA VAL A 498 3.63 30.59 -16.34
C VAL A 498 3.06 29.90 -15.11
N PHE A 499 1.83 29.40 -15.24
CA PHE A 499 1.16 28.63 -14.22
C PHE A 499 0.75 27.27 -14.78
N VAL A 500 1.02 26.22 -14.00
CA VAL A 500 0.48 24.88 -14.23
C VAL A 500 -0.28 24.44 -12.98
N ALA A 501 -1.46 23.86 -13.19
CA ALA A 501 -2.18 23.17 -12.13
C ALA A 501 -2.79 21.88 -12.67
N ALA A 502 -2.38 20.76 -12.10
CA ALA A 502 -2.98 19.47 -12.26
C ALA A 502 -3.98 19.21 -11.11
N ARG A 503 -5.19 18.75 -11.44
CA ARG A 503 -6.21 18.39 -10.46
C ARG A 503 -6.72 16.99 -10.75
N LYS A 504 -6.84 16.17 -9.71
CA LYS A 504 -7.46 14.86 -9.82
C LYS A 504 -8.96 15.02 -10.13
N GLY A 505 -9.44 14.29 -11.13
CA GLY A 505 -10.84 14.25 -11.54
C GLY A 505 -11.25 12.87 -12.02
N ILE A 506 -12.54 12.74 -12.32
CA ILE A 506 -13.14 11.54 -12.92
C ILE A 506 -13.99 12.00 -14.09
N GLN A 507 -13.81 11.39 -15.27
CA GLN A 507 -14.66 11.63 -16.43
C GLN A 507 -14.98 10.29 -17.09
N LYS A 508 -16.28 9.99 -17.29
CA LYS A 508 -16.75 8.70 -17.85
C LYS A 508 -16.16 7.47 -17.15
N PHE A 509 -16.08 7.50 -15.81
CA PHE A 509 -15.54 6.41 -14.96
C PHE A 509 -14.05 6.12 -15.14
N GLU A 510 -13.34 6.88 -15.99
CA GLU A 510 -11.88 6.87 -16.04
C GLU A 510 -11.31 7.98 -15.15
N TYR A 511 -10.26 7.63 -14.41
CA TYR A 511 -9.54 8.61 -13.62
C TYR A 511 -8.63 9.45 -14.50
N GLN A 512 -8.88 10.76 -14.50
CA GLN A 512 -8.15 11.72 -15.32
C GLN A 512 -7.67 12.91 -14.49
N PHE A 513 -6.50 13.44 -14.83
CA PHE A 513 -5.94 14.63 -14.22
C PHE A 513 -6.20 15.82 -15.13
N SER A 514 -7.03 16.76 -14.69
CA SER A 514 -7.28 17.99 -15.42
C SER A 514 -6.09 18.93 -15.24
N VAL A 515 -5.43 19.31 -16.33
CA VAL A 515 -4.27 20.21 -16.32
C VAL A 515 -4.64 21.53 -16.99
N ASN A 516 -4.40 22.64 -16.30
CA ASN A 516 -4.51 23.98 -16.86
C ASN A 516 -3.13 24.60 -16.94
N ILE A 517 -2.75 25.08 -18.12
CA ILE A 517 -1.51 25.84 -18.36
C ILE A 517 -1.93 27.24 -18.80
N THR A 518 -1.48 28.27 -18.09
CA THR A 518 -1.84 29.66 -18.37
C THR A 518 -0.62 30.57 -18.27
N VAL A 519 -0.58 31.62 -19.08
CA VAL A 519 0.44 32.67 -19.00
C VAL A 519 -0.26 33.99 -18.65
N SER A 520 0.25 34.72 -17.67
CA SER A 520 -0.36 35.99 -17.22
C SER A 520 0.68 37.03 -16.84
N THR A 521 0.34 38.32 -16.97
CA THR A 521 1.17 39.44 -16.49
C THR A 521 0.99 39.71 -15.00
N ALA A 522 -0.06 39.18 -14.37
CA ALA A 522 -0.31 39.35 -12.94
C ALA A 522 0.17 38.12 -12.13
N ALA A 523 0.87 38.36 -11.03
CA ALA A 523 1.15 37.32 -10.04
C ALA A 523 -0.15 36.98 -9.26
N PRO A 524 -0.42 35.71 -8.92
CA PRO A 524 -1.70 35.32 -8.33
C PRO A 524 -1.86 35.80 -6.86
N PRO A 525 -3.12 35.98 -6.37
CA PRO A 525 -3.40 36.56 -5.05
C PRO A 525 -2.88 35.78 -3.83
N ASN A 526 -2.57 34.49 -3.98
CA ASN A 526 -2.15 33.60 -2.88
C ASN A 526 -0.71 33.05 -3.05
N ALA A 527 0.17 33.76 -3.75
CA ALA A 527 1.59 33.40 -3.82
C ALA A 527 2.35 33.64 -2.48
N SER A 528 1.69 34.18 -1.47
CA SER A 528 2.29 34.56 -0.18
C SER A 528 1.40 34.12 0.99
N ALA A 529 1.59 32.88 1.49
CA ALA A 529 1.46 32.50 2.91
C ALA A 529 1.58 30.97 3.03
N GLY A 530 2.78 30.48 3.35
CA GLY A 530 3.06 29.07 3.62
C GLY A 530 4.10 28.47 2.66
N GLY A 531 5.38 28.75 2.90
CA GLY A 531 6.48 27.98 2.30
C GLY A 531 6.76 28.23 0.81
N PHE A 532 6.69 29.48 0.34
CA PHE A 532 7.27 29.87 -0.96
C PHE A 532 8.61 30.59 -0.75
N GLY A 533 9.52 29.93 -0.06
CA GLY A 533 10.91 30.37 0.11
C GLY A 533 11.84 29.17 -0.06
N GLY A 534 12.62 29.18 -1.14
CA GLY A 534 13.64 28.18 -1.43
C GLY A 534 13.20 27.15 -2.47
N LEU A 535 13.44 27.49 -3.74
CA LEU A 535 13.84 26.58 -4.82
C LEU A 535 13.88 27.42 -6.10
N ASP A 536 14.93 28.22 -6.21
CA ASP A 536 15.33 28.79 -7.48
C ASP A 536 15.53 27.69 -8.52
N LEU A 537 14.99 27.95 -9.71
CA LEU A 537 15.57 27.58 -11.01
C LEU A 537 16.28 26.21 -11.09
N VAL A 538 15.52 25.12 -11.23
CA VAL A 538 16.06 23.95 -11.95
C VAL A 538 15.69 24.09 -13.42
N ILE A 539 16.64 24.64 -14.16
CA ILE A 539 16.76 24.48 -15.60
C ILE A 539 17.45 23.13 -15.83
N PRO A 540 17.12 22.35 -16.87
CA PRO A 540 17.85 21.17 -17.28
C PRO A 540 19.03 21.72 -18.08
N ARG A 541 20.09 22.09 -17.37
CA ARG A 541 21.33 22.48 -18.00
C ARG A 541 22.44 21.76 -17.27
N ALA A 542 23.01 20.78 -17.97
CA ALA A 542 24.46 20.64 -17.97
C ALA A 542 25.08 22.04 -17.88
N TYR A 543 26.06 22.20 -16.99
CA TYR A 543 26.79 23.44 -16.63
C TYR A 543 26.34 24.15 -15.32
N ALA A 544 26.80 23.57 -14.21
CA ALA A 544 27.04 24.13 -12.86
C ALA A 544 25.82 24.62 -12.04
N ALA A 545 25.53 23.93 -10.92
CA ALA A 545 24.49 24.26 -9.96
C ALA A 545 24.81 25.46 -9.04
N TYR A 546 26.09 25.80 -8.82
CA TYR A 546 26.52 26.97 -8.03
C TYR A 546 27.57 27.78 -8.77
N ARG A 547 27.57 29.10 -8.61
CA ARG A 547 28.50 30.00 -9.28
C ARG A 547 29.16 30.97 -8.30
N PHE A 548 30.48 31.10 -8.33
CA PHE A 548 31.21 32.13 -7.59
C PHE A 548 31.85 33.11 -8.57
N HIS A 549 31.54 34.40 -8.40
CA HIS A 549 32.23 35.50 -9.06
C HIS A 549 33.36 35.98 -8.16
N VAL A 550 34.59 35.66 -8.54
CA VAL A 550 35.79 35.95 -7.76
C VAL A 550 36.45 37.21 -8.30
N VAL A 551 36.65 38.20 -7.45
CA VAL A 551 37.23 39.51 -7.82
C VAL A 551 38.47 39.79 -6.97
N PHE A 552 39.54 40.24 -7.62
CA PHE A 552 40.80 40.60 -6.97
C PHE A 552 41.56 41.68 -7.76
N ASP A 553 42.42 42.45 -7.10
CA ASP A 553 43.24 43.48 -7.75
C ASP A 553 44.39 42.85 -8.55
N ARG A 554 44.41 43.05 -9.88
CA ARG A 554 45.48 42.57 -10.78
C ARG A 554 46.86 43.20 -10.52
N ARG A 555 46.92 44.37 -9.88
CA ARG A 555 48.19 45.02 -9.49
C ARG A 555 48.85 44.29 -8.33
N ALA A 556 48.04 43.68 -7.47
CA ALA A 556 48.50 42.88 -6.34
C ALA A 556 48.72 41.41 -6.74
N TRP A 557 47.82 40.83 -7.55
CA TRP A 557 47.75 39.38 -7.75
C TRP A 557 47.97 38.92 -9.19
N GLU A 558 48.65 37.79 -9.32
CA GLU A 558 48.76 37.01 -10.55
C GLU A 558 48.16 35.62 -10.35
N VAL A 559 47.31 35.17 -11.28
CA VAL A 559 46.77 33.82 -11.27
C VAL A 559 47.81 32.83 -11.79
N VAL A 560 48.21 31.87 -10.96
CA VAL A 560 49.26 30.91 -11.27
C VAL A 560 48.71 29.54 -11.66
N ALA A 561 47.63 29.08 -11.00
CA ALA A 561 46.97 27.83 -11.33
C ALA A 561 45.46 27.91 -11.14
N LEU A 562 44.71 27.33 -12.10
CA LEU A 562 43.25 27.19 -12.10
C LEU A 562 42.85 25.75 -12.46
N PRO A 563 43.01 24.79 -11.53
CA PRO A 563 42.63 23.41 -11.79
C PRO A 563 41.12 23.31 -12.05
N SER A 564 40.74 22.76 -13.20
CA SER A 564 39.34 22.46 -13.57
C SER A 564 39.18 20.96 -13.71
N PHE A 565 38.04 20.43 -13.27
CA PHE A 565 37.75 18.99 -13.21
C PHE A 565 36.32 18.71 -13.65
N GLU A 566 35.93 17.44 -13.69
CA GLU A 566 34.61 17.04 -14.19
C GLU A 566 33.45 17.76 -13.48
N SER A 567 33.57 18.09 -12.19
CA SER A 567 32.54 18.80 -11.41
C SER A 567 32.80 20.30 -11.17
N ILE A 568 33.90 20.84 -11.71
CA ILE A 568 34.43 22.18 -11.42
C ILE A 568 34.89 22.86 -12.71
N ALA A 569 34.29 24.00 -13.06
CA ALA A 569 34.69 24.76 -14.24
C ALA A 569 35.12 26.17 -13.87
N TRP A 570 36.38 26.53 -14.12
CA TRP A 570 36.84 27.90 -14.05
C TRP A 570 36.74 28.59 -15.41
N GLN A 571 36.27 29.82 -15.42
CA GLN A 571 36.24 30.69 -16.59
C GLN A 571 36.84 32.04 -16.23
N ARG A 572 37.81 32.49 -17.01
CA ARG A 572 38.37 33.85 -16.88
C ARG A 572 37.45 34.81 -17.62
N GLN A 573 36.79 35.71 -16.87
CA GLN A 573 35.85 36.67 -17.46
C GLN A 573 36.59 37.94 -17.88
N THR A 574 37.44 38.46 -17.00
CA THR A 574 38.37 39.57 -17.28
C THR A 574 39.72 39.28 -16.63
N ASP A 575 40.69 40.19 -16.76
CA ASP A 575 41.98 40.07 -16.08
C ASP A 575 41.91 40.26 -14.55
N GLN A 576 40.80 40.82 -14.04
CA GLN A 576 40.53 41.06 -12.61
C GLN A 576 39.39 40.21 -12.04
N SER A 577 38.79 39.32 -12.84
CA SER A 577 37.67 38.50 -12.39
C SER A 577 37.67 37.09 -12.96
N LEU A 578 37.32 36.14 -12.10
CA LEU A 578 37.14 34.74 -12.43
C LEU A 578 35.71 34.32 -12.10
N THR A 579 35.21 33.33 -12.82
CA THR A 579 33.97 32.64 -12.47
C THR A 579 34.26 31.18 -12.22
N LEU A 580 33.82 30.68 -11.07
CA LEU A 580 33.86 29.28 -10.70
C LEU A 580 32.45 28.71 -10.79
N GLY A 581 32.26 27.66 -11.59
CA GLY A 581 31.05 26.86 -11.60
C GLY A 581 31.26 25.54 -10.85
N LEU A 582 30.38 25.21 -9.91
CA LEU A 582 30.34 23.93 -9.21
C LEU A 582 29.07 23.17 -9.57
N LYS A 583 29.18 21.87 -9.87
CA LYS A 583 28.02 21.06 -10.29
C LYS A 583 27.05 20.70 -9.16
N SER A 584 27.46 20.72 -7.90
CA SER A 584 26.61 20.37 -6.75
C SER A 584 27.17 20.93 -5.43
N SER A 585 26.36 20.83 -4.37
CA SER A 585 26.85 20.95 -2.99
C SER A 585 27.78 19.78 -2.68
N GLY A 586 28.75 19.98 -1.79
CA GLY A 586 29.81 19.03 -1.49
C GLY A 586 31.04 19.14 -2.40
N VAL A 587 31.14 20.18 -3.23
CA VAL A 587 32.26 20.41 -4.17
C VAL A 587 32.87 21.80 -3.92
N SER A 588 34.16 21.94 -4.23
CA SER A 588 34.91 23.20 -4.10
C SER A 588 35.88 23.38 -5.25
N GLY A 589 36.10 24.63 -5.66
CA GLY A 589 37.17 25.01 -6.55
C GLY A 589 38.34 25.58 -5.77
N ILE A 590 39.53 25.51 -6.37
CA ILE A 590 40.75 26.12 -5.85
C ILE A 590 41.37 27.01 -6.92
N VAL A 591 41.89 28.17 -6.51
CA VAL A 591 42.73 29.04 -7.34
C VAL A 591 44.03 29.35 -6.60
N VAL A 592 45.17 29.22 -7.27
CA VAL A 592 46.47 29.62 -6.72
C VAL A 592 46.85 30.98 -7.27
N LEU A 593 47.01 31.95 -6.37
CA LEU A 593 47.42 33.32 -6.67
C LEU A 593 48.86 33.55 -6.18
N ARG A 594 49.59 34.42 -6.89
CA ARG A 594 50.92 34.90 -6.50
C ARG A 594 50.88 36.41 -6.31
N ASP A 595 51.33 36.86 -5.16
CA ASP A 595 51.48 38.29 -4.89
C ASP A 595 52.66 38.83 -5.70
N ARG A 596 52.43 39.91 -6.45
CA ARG A 596 53.41 40.47 -7.38
C ARG A 596 54.58 41.19 -6.69
N VAL A 597 54.46 41.52 -5.41
CA VAL A 597 55.46 42.29 -4.66
C VAL A 597 56.36 41.37 -3.85
N SER A 598 55.76 40.49 -3.05
CA SER A 598 56.47 39.54 -2.18
C SER A 598 56.82 38.23 -2.87
N ASN A 599 56.24 37.96 -4.04
CA ASN A 599 56.33 36.70 -4.78
C ASN A 599 55.76 35.48 -4.00
N ALA A 600 55.11 35.72 -2.85
CA ALA A 600 54.45 34.70 -2.04
C ALA A 600 53.21 34.16 -2.75
N ARG A 601 52.87 32.90 -2.49
CA ARG A 601 51.76 32.18 -3.14
C ARG A 601 50.68 31.81 -2.14
N LEU A 602 49.43 31.85 -2.58
CA LEU A 602 48.26 31.61 -1.77
C LEU A 602 47.26 30.76 -2.56
N ALA A 603 46.76 29.69 -1.95
CA ALA A 603 45.60 28.99 -2.45
C ALA A 603 44.33 29.56 -1.80
N VAL A 604 43.34 29.87 -2.64
CA VAL A 604 42.00 30.28 -2.22
C VAL A 604 41.03 29.17 -2.60
N LEU A 605 40.32 28.65 -1.60
CA LEU A 605 39.28 27.65 -1.79
C LEU A 605 37.91 28.30 -1.64
N LEU A 606 37.02 27.97 -2.58
CA LEU A 606 35.64 28.42 -2.59
C LEU A 606 34.76 27.21 -2.88
N GLY A 607 33.76 26.96 -2.05
CA GLY A 607 32.93 25.78 -2.20
C GLY A 607 31.54 25.94 -1.61
N VAL A 608 30.71 24.94 -1.87
CA VAL A 608 29.40 24.81 -1.23
C VAL A 608 29.37 23.48 -0.51
N HIS A 609 28.95 23.47 0.75
CA HIS A 609 28.79 22.28 1.56
C HIS A 609 27.49 22.37 2.35
N ASN A 610 26.65 21.33 2.30
CA ASN A 610 25.27 21.37 2.80
C ASN A 610 24.50 22.64 2.38
N TYR A 611 24.57 22.97 1.08
CA TYR A 611 23.86 24.09 0.45
C TYR A 611 24.28 25.49 0.94
N ARG A 612 25.34 25.60 1.73
CA ARG A 612 25.92 26.88 2.21
C ARG A 612 27.30 27.09 1.61
N ALA A 613 27.60 28.32 1.20
CA ALA A 613 28.93 28.67 0.72
C ALA A 613 29.94 28.69 1.87
N TRP A 614 31.17 28.38 1.54
CA TRP A 614 32.32 28.49 2.43
C TRP A 614 33.55 28.91 1.63
N SER A 615 34.50 29.52 2.32
CA SER A 615 35.78 29.96 1.77
C SER A 615 36.91 29.66 2.74
N ASP A 616 38.10 29.36 2.25
CA ASP A 616 39.29 29.19 3.08
C ASP A 616 40.57 29.60 2.34
N LEU A 617 41.64 29.85 3.10
CA LEU A 617 42.92 30.36 2.64
C LEU A 617 44.08 29.46 3.12
N VAL A 618 44.95 29.07 2.18
CA VAL A 618 46.19 28.33 2.51
C VAL A 618 47.40 29.11 1.98
N PRO A 619 48.17 29.79 2.85
CA PRO A 619 49.34 30.56 2.44
C PRO A 619 50.55 29.66 2.16
N ASN A 620 51.53 30.20 1.42
CA ASN A 620 52.83 29.58 1.09
C ASN A 620 52.74 28.24 0.35
N VAL A 621 51.89 28.18 -0.68
CA VAL A 621 51.63 26.97 -1.46
C VAL A 621 52.51 26.87 -2.73
N ASP A 622 52.77 25.65 -3.21
CA ASP A 622 53.42 25.43 -4.50
C ASP A 622 52.46 25.73 -5.67
N SER A 623 53.00 26.19 -6.79
CA SER A 623 52.28 26.55 -8.02
C SER A 623 51.83 25.36 -8.87
N GLN A 624 52.30 24.15 -8.57
CA GLN A 624 51.96 22.99 -9.40
C GLN A 624 50.48 22.60 -9.23
N THR A 625 49.77 22.39 -10.33
CA THR A 625 48.36 21.95 -10.36
C THR A 625 48.12 20.71 -9.50
N GLY A 626 49.09 19.78 -9.43
CA GLY A 626 49.03 18.60 -8.57
C GLY A 626 49.00 18.94 -7.08
N ALA A 627 49.83 19.88 -6.62
CA ALA A 627 49.86 20.33 -5.23
C ALA A 627 48.57 21.07 -4.84
N ALA A 628 48.01 21.88 -5.76
CA ALA A 628 46.72 22.52 -5.55
C ALA A 628 45.58 21.49 -5.39
N GLU A 629 45.61 20.41 -6.16
CA GLU A 629 44.60 19.36 -6.06
C GLU A 629 44.72 18.53 -4.77
N GLU A 630 45.94 18.25 -4.30
CA GLU A 630 46.14 17.59 -3.01
C GLU A 630 45.63 18.44 -1.84
N ILE A 631 45.88 19.76 -1.88
CA ILE A 631 45.33 20.69 -0.90
C ILE A 631 43.81 20.63 -0.91
N ARG A 632 43.17 20.68 -2.10
CA ARG A 632 41.70 20.60 -2.23
C ARG A 632 41.15 19.27 -1.70
N LYS A 633 41.79 18.14 -2.02
CA LYS A 633 41.39 16.81 -1.54
C LYS A 633 41.47 16.68 -0.01
N SER A 634 42.42 17.36 0.64
CA SER A 634 42.56 17.33 2.10
C SER A 634 41.34 17.86 2.88
N TYR A 635 40.45 18.62 2.23
CA TYR A 635 39.17 19.05 2.82
C TYR A 635 38.11 17.95 2.81
N TYR A 636 38.20 16.97 1.91
CA TYR A 636 37.21 15.89 1.79
C TYR A 636 37.65 14.59 2.46
N SER A 637 38.95 14.33 2.51
CA SER A 637 39.50 13.08 3.02
C SER A 637 40.68 13.26 3.98
N GLY A 638 40.85 14.47 4.53
CA GLY A 638 42.02 14.81 5.35
C GLY A 638 41.70 15.69 6.55
N ASN A 639 42.76 16.20 7.19
CA ASN A 639 42.73 16.95 8.45
C ASN A 639 42.06 18.34 8.36
N ARG A 640 41.64 18.78 7.18
CA ARG A 640 40.96 20.07 6.96
C ARG A 640 39.44 19.93 6.81
N ASN A 641 38.88 18.73 6.96
CA ASN A 641 37.44 18.48 6.79
C ASN A 641 36.55 19.33 7.68
N GLN A 642 36.97 19.61 8.93
CA GLN A 642 36.21 20.45 9.86
C GLN A 642 35.89 21.83 9.29
N ARG A 643 36.78 22.42 8.47
CA ARG A 643 36.59 23.74 7.85
C ARG A 643 35.40 23.80 6.88
N LEU A 644 34.96 22.66 6.33
CA LEU A 644 33.77 22.57 5.48
C LEU A 644 32.47 22.78 6.28
N TRP A 645 32.50 22.51 7.59
CA TRP A 645 31.34 22.57 8.48
C TRP A 645 31.21 23.93 9.18
N ASP A 646 32.29 24.71 9.21
CA ASP A 646 32.30 26.04 9.81
C ASP A 646 31.57 27.07 8.93
N TRP A 647 31.45 26.79 7.61
CA TRP A 647 30.83 27.65 6.60
C TRP A 647 31.33 29.11 6.62
N ASP A 648 32.60 29.30 6.96
CA ASP A 648 33.19 30.62 7.02
C ASP A 648 33.17 31.28 5.64
N THR A 649 32.45 32.38 5.51
CA THR A 649 32.41 33.19 4.29
C THR A 649 33.28 34.43 4.40
N ASP A 650 33.94 34.65 5.54
CA ASP A 650 34.83 35.77 5.80
C ASP A 650 36.07 35.26 6.52
N VAL A 651 37.15 35.05 5.77
CA VAL A 651 38.37 34.40 6.26
C VAL A 651 39.58 35.28 6.03
N GLN A 652 40.51 35.30 6.98
CA GLN A 652 41.76 36.05 6.89
C GLN A 652 42.95 35.18 7.30
N ALA A 653 44.04 35.27 6.54
CA ALA A 653 45.29 34.54 6.82
C ALA A 653 46.53 35.42 6.58
N PRO A 654 47.61 35.24 7.36
CA PRO A 654 48.89 35.91 7.10
C PRO A 654 49.55 35.33 5.84
N LEU A 655 50.07 36.20 4.97
CA LEU A 655 50.80 35.81 3.76
C LEU A 655 52.32 35.94 3.97
N THR A 656 52.76 37.04 4.59
CA THR A 656 54.13 37.25 5.07
C THR A 656 54.06 37.89 6.45
N LYS A 657 55.21 38.24 7.05
CA LYS A 657 55.25 38.88 8.39
C LYS A 657 54.46 40.19 8.45
N ASP A 658 54.38 40.93 7.33
CA ASP A 658 53.81 42.28 7.27
C ASP A 658 52.58 42.38 6.33
N LEU A 659 52.05 41.23 5.86
CA LEU A 659 50.92 41.18 4.93
C LEU A 659 49.92 40.10 5.33
N SER A 660 48.64 40.44 5.25
CA SER A 660 47.54 39.48 5.37
C SER A 660 46.58 39.56 4.19
N VAL A 661 45.83 38.49 3.97
CA VAL A 661 44.85 38.40 2.89
C VAL A 661 43.51 38.01 3.50
N ARG A 662 42.46 38.69 3.06
CA ARG A 662 41.09 38.43 3.47
C ARG A 662 40.25 38.05 2.26
N VAL A 663 39.36 37.06 2.42
CA VAL A 663 38.37 36.67 1.42
C VAL A 663 37.00 36.81 2.04
N VAL A 664 36.16 37.63 1.40
CA VAL A 664 34.77 37.84 1.80
C VAL A 664 33.86 37.34 0.70
N THR A 665 33.03 36.36 1.03
CA THR A 665 32.06 35.72 0.14
C THR A 665 30.65 36.14 0.55
N THR A 666 29.98 36.85 -0.35
CA THR A 666 28.59 37.28 -0.17
C THR A 666 27.68 36.55 -1.14
N GLN A 667 26.41 36.38 -0.78
CA GLN A 667 25.43 35.71 -1.64
C GLN A 667 24.42 36.74 -2.18
N PRO A 668 24.70 37.38 -3.33
CA PRO A 668 23.78 38.36 -3.91
C PRO A 668 22.50 37.73 -4.48
N LYS A 669 22.54 36.45 -4.89
CA LYS A 669 21.40 35.70 -5.46
C LYS A 669 21.49 34.21 -5.06
N GLU A 670 20.39 33.47 -5.11
CA GLU A 670 20.42 32.03 -4.82
C GLU A 670 21.44 31.34 -5.75
N ASN A 671 22.20 30.40 -5.18
CA ASN A 671 23.25 29.65 -5.86
C ASN A 671 24.35 30.48 -6.57
N THR A 672 24.38 31.81 -6.40
CA THR A 672 25.40 32.69 -6.95
C THR A 672 26.05 33.51 -5.84
N PHE A 673 27.37 33.40 -5.74
CA PHE A 673 28.20 34.02 -4.73
C PHE A 673 29.16 35.03 -5.35
N ARG A 674 29.55 36.04 -4.59
CA ARG A 674 30.59 36.99 -4.95
C ARG A 674 31.68 36.93 -3.89
N SER A 675 32.88 36.52 -4.28
CA SER A 675 34.04 36.40 -3.40
C SER A 675 35.07 37.47 -3.75
N GLU A 676 35.36 38.35 -2.80
CA GLU A 676 36.33 39.43 -2.96
C GLU A 676 37.60 39.11 -2.18
N ILE A 677 38.75 39.15 -2.86
CA ILE A 677 40.07 38.85 -2.28
C ILE A 677 40.83 40.16 -2.12
N THR A 678 41.07 40.57 -0.88
CA THR A 678 41.73 41.84 -0.56
C THR A 678 43.07 41.59 0.12
N ARG A 679 44.10 42.29 -0.34
CA ARG A 679 45.43 42.33 0.29
C ARG A 679 45.46 43.48 1.29
N ASN A 680 45.77 43.16 2.55
CA ASN A 680 45.90 44.14 3.62
C ASN A 680 47.37 44.20 4.08
N THR A 681 47.92 45.41 4.13
CA THR A 681 49.14 45.68 4.90
C THR A 681 48.74 45.69 6.37
N SER A 682 49.29 44.78 7.17
CA SER A 682 49.17 44.91 8.62
C SER A 682 49.89 46.20 9.03
N VAL A 683 49.19 47.06 9.78
CA VAL A 683 49.83 48.15 10.54
C VAL A 683 50.61 47.52 11.68
#